data_AF-A0A1M7MR78-F1
#
_entry.id   AF-A0A1M7MR78-F1
#
_cell.length_a   1.000
_cell.length_b   1.000
_cell.length_c   1.000
_cell.angle_alpha   90.00
_cell.angle_beta   90.00
_cell.angle_gamma   90.00
#
_symmetry.space_group_name_H-M   'P 1'
#
loop_
_entity.id
_entity.type
_entity.pdbx_description
1 polymer ?
#
loop_
_entity_poly.entity_id
_entity_poly.type
_entity_poly.pdbx_seq_one_letter_code
_entity_poly.pdbx_strand_id
1 'polypeptide(L)'
;MPEKIIARDHDHLVQLIEEAIENKGPKCDLNFIDVSQVTDMNCVFCNSEFKGDISQWDVSHVTDMHAMFAASKFNGDISKWNVSNVTDMSSMFSRSKFTGDISGWDVSRVQNMGWMFSRSKFNGDIGKWNVSHVTSMTNMFSESKFTGDISGWDVSSVHDMSWLFGRSKFNGDISKWNVSQVSDMTSMFIESPFYGDISEWDVSNVCVMFGTFAESKFTGDISKWNVANVIYMNDMFRGSQFNGDISEWNVSNVLDMTGMFKRSQFDGDISKWNVDADCSLKDIFTGSVFKKSGKAKEWLRLRYLKKIESSKDSTGKIIAGDRTHLCDLIEAMTFLYGNKCDLNCIDVSQVTDLGNLFYGSRFNGDVSKWDVSNATNMYGMFAESKFNGDISKWNVSKVTDMGEVFCESQFNGDISGWNVSSVQNMAGMFRSSKFTGDISKWDVSNVTDMSWMFCESQFNGDISQWNVSNVTQMCCMFTLSHFTGDISKWDVSNVKNMRCMFQESQFNGDIGSWNVSKVRDMRWMFCASPFDRDTSGWNIDDLCLVDGLFEDSAFEKSGAVKDWMNVFNLRRIEHAKNPDGKIVANDNAHLRELIKVMIELNGFDCDLNVIDVSNVTDMSAIFYKSQFNGDISQWNVSNVTCMNRMFAGSSFDGDISHWDVSNVVEMEDMFYGSTLETSGKIPAWYKESCF
;
A
#
# COMPACT_ATOMS: atom_id res chain seq x y z
N MET A 1 58.04 -27.99 15.35
CA MET A 1 56.98 -27.01 15.00
C MET A 1 55.74 -27.45 15.76
N PRO A 2 54.94 -26.53 16.34
CA PRO A 2 53.64 -26.92 16.87
C PRO A 2 52.84 -27.58 15.74
N GLU A 3 52.12 -28.64 16.08
CA GLU A 3 51.31 -29.39 15.12
C GLU A 3 50.23 -28.47 14.56
N LYS A 4 50.18 -28.30 13.23
CA LYS A 4 49.12 -27.50 12.59
C LYS A 4 47.79 -28.25 12.66
N ILE A 5 46.71 -27.54 12.94
CA ILE A 5 45.35 -28.10 12.91
C ILE A 5 44.81 -27.90 11.49
N ILE A 6 44.47 -28.99 10.80
CA ILE A 6 43.95 -28.93 9.43
C ILE A 6 42.48 -28.53 9.44
N ALA A 7 42.16 -27.38 8.85
CA ALA A 7 40.79 -27.01 8.54
C ALA A 7 40.27 -27.89 7.39
N ARG A 8 39.11 -28.52 7.60
CA ARG A 8 38.59 -29.57 6.69
C ARG A 8 37.68 -29.00 5.62
N ASP A 9 37.00 -27.91 5.97
CA ASP A 9 35.99 -27.20 5.19
C ASP A 9 35.82 -25.79 5.80
N HIS A 10 34.91 -25.02 5.21
CA HIS A 10 34.56 -23.66 5.64
C HIS A 10 34.12 -23.61 7.12
N ASP A 11 33.16 -24.45 7.52
CA ASP A 11 32.58 -24.42 8.87
C ASP A 11 33.62 -24.76 9.94
N HIS A 12 34.46 -25.76 9.67
CA HIS A 12 35.55 -26.12 10.58
C HIS A 12 36.57 -24.99 10.71
N LEU A 13 36.86 -24.26 9.63
CA LEU A 13 37.74 -23.09 9.68
C LEU A 13 37.14 -21.98 10.57
N VAL A 14 35.85 -21.65 10.37
CA VAL A 14 35.15 -20.63 11.18
C VAL A 14 35.17 -21.01 12.65
N GLN A 15 34.85 -22.26 13.00
CA GLN A 15 34.85 -22.74 14.38
C GLN A 15 36.24 -22.58 15.04
N LEU A 16 37.32 -22.98 14.34
CA LEU A 16 38.68 -22.86 14.85
C LEU A 16 39.10 -21.39 15.07
N ILE A 17 38.64 -20.49 14.20
CA ILE A 17 38.91 -19.05 14.30
C ILE A 17 38.15 -18.43 15.47
N GLU A 18 36.86 -18.73 15.62
CA GLU A 18 36.03 -18.24 16.71
C GLU A 18 36.58 -18.68 18.07
N GLU A 19 36.90 -19.97 18.21
CA GLU A 19 37.50 -20.52 19.44
C GLU A 19 38.86 -19.87 19.74
N ALA A 20 39.69 -19.63 18.72
CA ALA A 20 40.97 -18.97 18.91
C ALA A 20 40.82 -17.50 19.33
N ILE A 21 39.88 -16.76 18.73
CA ILE A 21 39.60 -15.36 19.06
C ILE A 21 38.99 -15.25 20.46
N GLU A 22 38.08 -16.15 20.86
CA GLU A 22 37.48 -16.17 22.19
C GLU A 22 38.55 -16.43 23.26
N ASN A 23 39.43 -17.41 23.04
CA ASN A 23 40.43 -17.81 24.03
C ASN A 23 41.64 -16.88 24.11
N LYS A 24 42.09 -16.31 22.98
CA LYS A 24 43.36 -15.56 22.88
C LYS A 24 43.16 -14.09 22.49
N GLY A 25 41.92 -13.67 22.27
CA GLY A 25 41.56 -12.32 21.87
C GLY A 25 41.76 -12.03 20.38
N PRO A 26 41.35 -10.84 19.91
CA PRO A 26 41.31 -10.49 18.49
C PRO A 26 42.68 -10.30 17.82
N LYS A 27 43.78 -10.33 18.57
CA LYS A 27 45.15 -10.19 18.03
C LYS A 27 45.90 -11.52 17.96
N CYS A 28 45.21 -12.64 18.17
CA CYS A 28 45.83 -13.96 18.19
C CYS A 28 46.46 -14.31 16.83
N ASP A 29 47.56 -15.06 16.86
CA ASP A 29 48.18 -15.62 15.67
C ASP A 29 47.41 -16.89 15.25
N LEU A 30 46.90 -16.90 14.02
CA LEU A 30 46.10 -17.98 13.45
C LEU A 30 46.91 -18.86 12.47
N ASN A 31 48.22 -18.66 12.35
CA ASN A 31 49.08 -19.46 11.46
C ASN A 31 49.26 -20.93 11.91
N PHE A 32 48.71 -21.31 13.07
CA PHE A 32 48.62 -22.71 13.51
C PHE A 32 47.53 -23.50 12.76
N ILE A 33 46.60 -22.82 12.09
CA ILE A 33 45.56 -23.44 11.28
C ILE A 33 46.14 -23.69 9.87
N ASP A 34 46.09 -24.93 9.40
CA ASP A 34 46.39 -25.28 8.02
C ASP A 34 45.11 -25.18 7.18
N VAL A 35 45.08 -24.20 6.28
CA VAL A 35 43.94 -23.91 5.40
C VAL A 35 44.12 -24.44 3.98
N SER A 36 45.18 -25.24 3.73
CA SER A 36 45.54 -25.70 2.37
C SER A 36 44.48 -26.56 1.68
N GLN A 37 43.51 -27.10 2.42
CA GLN A 37 42.40 -27.91 1.89
C GLN A 37 41.09 -27.11 1.74
N VAL A 38 41.04 -25.86 2.19
CA VAL A 38 39.84 -25.02 2.17
C VAL A 38 39.69 -24.38 0.81
N THR A 39 38.54 -24.59 0.16
CA THR A 39 38.20 -23.96 -1.13
C THR A 39 37.27 -22.75 -0.98
N ASP A 40 36.54 -22.67 0.14
CA ASP A 40 35.55 -21.63 0.43
C ASP A 40 35.95 -20.87 1.71
N MET A 41 36.28 -19.59 1.54
CA MET A 41 36.59 -18.65 2.63
C MET A 41 35.57 -17.50 2.70
N ASN A 42 34.34 -17.75 2.24
CA ASN A 42 33.29 -16.75 2.33
C ASN A 42 33.13 -16.27 3.79
N CYS A 43 32.94 -14.97 4.01
CA CYS A 43 32.54 -14.42 5.30
C CYS A 43 33.43 -14.72 6.54
N VAL A 44 34.59 -15.38 6.41
CA VAL A 44 35.37 -15.95 7.54
C VAL A 44 35.78 -14.90 8.60
N PHE A 45 36.00 -13.64 8.20
CA PHE A 45 36.26 -12.52 9.11
C PHE A 45 35.25 -11.37 8.95
N CYS A 46 34.05 -11.66 8.46
CA CYS A 46 33.01 -10.66 8.27
C CYS A 46 32.54 -10.09 9.62
N ASN A 47 32.46 -8.76 9.71
CA ASN A 47 32.19 -8.03 10.95
C ASN A 47 33.13 -8.38 12.12
N SER A 48 34.30 -8.95 11.84
CA SER A 48 35.22 -9.41 12.88
C SER A 48 36.08 -8.27 13.45
N GLU A 49 36.32 -8.33 14.77
CA GLU A 49 37.31 -7.48 15.45
C GLU A 49 38.76 -7.97 15.27
N PHE A 50 38.96 -9.07 14.55
CA PHE A 50 40.26 -9.69 14.31
C PHE A 50 41.28 -8.74 13.68
N LYS A 51 42.51 -8.77 14.21
CA LYS A 51 43.69 -7.96 13.86
C LYS A 51 44.99 -8.78 13.93
N GLY A 52 44.87 -10.09 14.09
CA GLY A 52 46.00 -11.01 14.25
C GLY A 52 46.69 -11.36 12.94
N ASP A 53 47.63 -12.30 13.00
CA ASP A 53 48.45 -12.71 11.85
C ASP A 53 47.88 -13.97 11.17
N ILE A 54 47.80 -13.91 9.84
CA ILE A 54 47.38 -14.97 8.90
C ILE A 54 48.30 -15.04 7.66
N SER A 55 49.47 -14.41 7.73
CA SER A 55 50.38 -14.24 6.59
C SER A 55 50.96 -15.55 6.05
N GLN A 56 50.92 -16.64 6.82
CA GLN A 56 51.45 -17.96 6.46
C GLN A 56 50.38 -18.94 5.96
N TRP A 57 49.15 -18.47 5.75
CA TRP A 57 48.08 -19.28 5.17
C TRP A 57 48.36 -19.59 3.70
N ASP A 58 48.24 -20.87 3.33
CA ASP A 58 48.26 -21.31 1.94
C ASP A 58 46.84 -21.30 1.39
N VAL A 59 46.48 -20.21 0.72
CA VAL A 59 45.15 -20.01 0.11
C VAL A 59 45.10 -20.45 -1.36
N SER A 60 46.10 -21.20 -1.85
CA SER A 60 46.22 -21.52 -3.27
C SER A 60 45.10 -22.39 -3.84
N HIS A 61 44.31 -23.07 -3.00
CA HIS A 61 43.14 -23.86 -3.41
C HIS A 61 41.81 -23.11 -3.25
N VAL A 62 41.82 -21.88 -2.70
CA VAL A 62 40.61 -21.11 -2.46
C VAL A 62 40.04 -20.60 -3.79
N THR A 63 38.75 -20.82 -4.00
CA THR A 63 37.98 -20.36 -5.15
C THR A 63 36.99 -19.25 -4.78
N ASP A 64 36.52 -19.20 -3.53
CA ASP A 64 35.56 -18.21 -3.03
C ASP A 64 36.12 -17.42 -1.84
N MET A 65 36.22 -16.09 -1.98
CA MET A 65 36.60 -15.14 -0.92
C MET A 65 35.51 -14.09 -0.66
N HIS A 66 34.25 -14.39 -1.01
CA HIS A 66 33.11 -13.51 -0.85
C HIS A 66 33.05 -12.94 0.58
N ALA A 67 33.02 -11.62 0.72
CA ALA A 67 32.87 -10.91 1.99
C ALA A 67 33.87 -11.31 3.11
N MET A 68 34.99 -11.97 2.79
CA MET A 68 35.92 -12.53 3.78
C MET A 68 36.33 -11.53 4.86
N PHE A 69 36.60 -10.26 4.49
CA PHE A 69 36.97 -9.18 5.43
C PHE A 69 35.96 -8.02 5.44
N ALA A 70 34.71 -8.26 5.05
CA ALA A 70 33.68 -7.23 5.04
C ALA A 70 33.46 -6.68 6.46
N ALA A 71 33.46 -5.35 6.61
CA ALA A 71 33.38 -4.61 7.87
C ALA A 71 34.43 -5.00 8.95
N SER A 72 35.45 -5.77 8.58
CA SER A 72 36.50 -6.24 9.48
C SER A 72 37.45 -5.12 9.94
N LYS A 73 38.05 -5.31 11.11
CA LYS A 73 39.18 -4.48 11.57
C LYS A 73 40.54 -4.96 11.04
N PHE A 74 40.58 -6.07 10.33
CA PHE A 74 41.81 -6.66 9.83
C PHE A 74 42.57 -5.69 8.91
N ASN A 75 43.89 -5.63 9.11
CA ASN A 75 44.82 -4.84 8.30
C ASN A 75 46.23 -5.47 8.29
N GLY A 76 46.30 -6.80 8.44
CA GLY A 76 47.56 -7.55 8.43
C GLY A 76 48.12 -7.74 7.02
N ASP A 77 49.34 -8.25 6.92
CA ASP A 77 50.00 -8.52 5.64
C ASP A 77 49.46 -9.80 4.98
N ILE A 78 48.91 -9.65 3.78
CA ILE A 78 48.42 -10.72 2.90
C ILE A 78 49.02 -10.62 1.49
N SER A 79 50.09 -9.84 1.32
CA SER A 79 50.70 -9.54 0.02
C SER A 79 51.26 -10.77 -0.69
N LYS A 80 51.61 -11.82 0.07
CA LYS A 80 52.21 -13.07 -0.43
C LYS A 80 51.21 -14.18 -0.75
N TRP A 81 49.92 -13.94 -0.53
CA TRP A 81 48.88 -14.94 -0.81
C TRP A 81 48.78 -15.23 -2.31
N ASN A 82 48.67 -16.52 -2.65
CA ASN A 82 48.40 -16.95 -4.01
C ASN A 82 46.89 -17.04 -4.24
N VAL A 83 46.32 -16.04 -4.90
CA VAL A 83 44.87 -15.95 -5.18
C VAL A 83 44.50 -16.35 -6.62
N SER A 84 45.41 -16.97 -7.37
CA SER A 84 45.24 -17.27 -8.81
C SER A 84 44.08 -18.23 -9.15
N ASN A 85 43.53 -18.94 -8.16
CA ASN A 85 42.37 -19.82 -8.33
C ASN A 85 41.05 -19.20 -7.89
N VAL A 86 41.06 -17.99 -7.31
CA VAL A 86 39.84 -17.32 -6.82
C VAL A 86 39.00 -16.84 -7.98
N THR A 87 37.70 -17.16 -7.95
CA THR A 87 36.70 -16.74 -8.94
C THR A 87 35.72 -15.70 -8.39
N ASP A 88 35.48 -15.65 -7.08
CA ASP A 88 34.63 -14.64 -6.43
C ASP A 88 35.39 -13.87 -5.33
N MET A 89 35.50 -12.54 -5.48
CA MET A 89 36.06 -11.62 -4.47
C MET A 89 35.04 -10.54 -4.06
N SER A 90 33.76 -10.77 -4.34
CA SER A 90 32.73 -9.78 -4.09
C SER A 90 32.64 -9.45 -2.60
N SER A 91 32.45 -8.17 -2.28
CA SER A 91 32.42 -7.63 -0.93
C SER A 91 33.66 -7.87 -0.06
N MET A 92 34.74 -8.48 -0.56
CA MET A 92 35.86 -8.97 0.27
C MET A 92 36.39 -7.92 1.26
N PHE A 93 36.51 -6.64 0.86
CA PHE A 93 36.96 -5.53 1.72
C PHE A 93 35.90 -4.42 1.87
N SER A 94 34.61 -4.73 1.67
CA SER A 94 33.52 -3.78 1.83
C SER A 94 33.50 -3.24 3.27
N ARG A 95 33.45 -1.91 3.46
CA ARG A 95 33.49 -1.22 4.77
C ARG A 95 34.71 -1.57 5.64
N SER A 96 35.73 -2.22 5.08
CA SER A 96 36.91 -2.69 5.81
C SER A 96 37.85 -1.54 6.18
N LYS A 97 38.72 -1.78 7.18
CA LYS A 97 39.86 -0.90 7.50
C LYS A 97 41.11 -1.22 6.70
N PHE A 98 41.08 -2.26 5.87
CA PHE A 98 42.22 -2.75 5.12
C PHE A 98 42.81 -1.69 4.17
N THR A 99 44.13 -1.52 4.21
CA THR A 99 44.94 -0.67 3.34
C THR A 99 46.26 -1.34 2.94
N GLY A 100 46.37 -2.66 3.14
CA GLY A 100 47.58 -3.43 2.85
C GLY A 100 47.88 -3.53 1.35
N ASP A 101 49.09 -3.95 1.01
CA ASP A 101 49.52 -4.14 -0.38
C ASP A 101 48.97 -5.45 -0.96
N ILE A 102 48.28 -5.34 -2.10
CA ILE A 102 47.71 -6.44 -2.88
C ILE A 102 48.04 -6.29 -4.38
N SER A 103 49.02 -5.44 -4.71
CA SER A 103 49.39 -5.12 -6.10
C SER A 103 49.93 -6.33 -6.87
N GLY A 104 50.51 -7.30 -6.16
CA GLY A 104 51.11 -8.52 -6.73
C GLY A 104 50.14 -9.69 -6.93
N TRP A 105 48.86 -9.55 -6.58
CA TRP A 105 47.88 -10.61 -6.72
C TRP A 105 47.54 -10.92 -8.18
N ASP A 106 47.50 -12.20 -8.53
CA ASP A 106 46.98 -12.67 -9.81
C ASP A 106 45.46 -12.88 -9.71
N VAL A 107 44.71 -11.91 -10.23
CA VAL A 107 43.23 -11.93 -10.24
C VAL A 107 42.64 -12.37 -11.58
N SER A 108 43.45 -12.97 -12.47
CA SER A 108 43.06 -13.26 -13.86
C SER A 108 41.87 -14.23 -14.03
N ARG A 109 41.49 -14.95 -12.97
CA ARG A 109 40.33 -15.86 -12.94
C ARG A 109 39.10 -15.30 -12.21
N VAL A 110 39.21 -14.13 -11.60
CA VAL A 110 38.10 -13.53 -10.85
C VAL A 110 37.01 -13.10 -11.83
N GLN A 111 35.79 -13.55 -11.58
CA GLN A 111 34.60 -13.22 -12.36
C GLN A 111 33.76 -12.15 -11.67
N ASN A 112 33.73 -12.13 -10.34
CA ASN A 112 32.90 -11.22 -9.56
C ASN A 112 33.75 -10.36 -8.60
N MET A 113 33.73 -9.04 -8.81
CA MET A 113 34.38 -8.05 -7.93
C MET A 113 33.37 -7.05 -7.32
N GLY A 114 32.07 -7.36 -7.41
CA GLY A 114 31.02 -6.48 -6.91
C GLY A 114 31.25 -6.13 -5.44
N TRP A 115 31.05 -4.86 -5.06
CA TRP A 115 31.18 -4.33 -3.69
C TRP A 115 32.56 -4.47 -3.04
N MET A 116 33.58 -5.00 -3.72
CA MET A 116 34.86 -5.40 -3.09
C MET A 116 35.49 -4.29 -2.23
N PHE A 117 35.44 -3.04 -2.67
CA PHE A 117 35.98 -1.87 -1.94
C PHE A 117 34.91 -0.83 -1.58
N SER A 118 33.62 -1.22 -1.57
CA SER A 118 32.52 -0.32 -1.22
C SER A 118 32.72 0.24 0.19
N ARG A 119 32.64 1.57 0.36
CA ARG A 119 32.89 2.28 1.63
C ARG A 119 34.24 1.93 2.30
N SER A 120 35.21 1.43 1.54
CA SER A 120 36.54 1.05 2.02
C SER A 120 37.48 2.25 2.13
N LYS A 121 38.49 2.12 2.98
CA LYS A 121 39.64 3.05 3.06
C LYS A 121 40.73 2.74 2.03
N PHE A 122 40.65 1.60 1.34
CA PHE A 122 41.66 1.15 0.41
C PHE A 122 41.91 2.16 -0.72
N ASN A 123 43.19 2.41 -1.01
CA ASN A 123 43.67 3.27 -2.10
C ASN A 123 45.04 2.80 -2.62
N GLY A 124 45.30 1.49 -2.57
CA GLY A 124 46.56 0.90 -3.03
C GLY A 124 46.61 0.77 -4.55
N ASP A 125 47.80 0.43 -5.08
CA ASP A 125 47.99 0.19 -6.52
C ASP A 125 47.38 -1.16 -6.93
N ILE A 126 46.44 -1.10 -7.87
CA ILE A 126 45.79 -2.26 -8.51
C ILE A 126 45.74 -2.11 -10.04
N GLY A 127 46.49 -1.14 -10.60
CA GLY A 127 46.42 -0.82 -12.03
C GLY A 127 46.95 -1.94 -12.94
N LYS A 128 47.76 -2.86 -12.40
CA LYS A 128 48.36 -3.99 -13.12
C LYS A 128 47.52 -5.28 -13.08
N TRP A 129 46.40 -5.27 -12.38
CA TRP A 129 45.53 -6.43 -12.31
C TRP A 129 44.93 -6.77 -13.68
N ASN A 130 44.91 -8.06 -14.01
CA ASN A 130 44.22 -8.57 -15.19
C ASN A 130 42.75 -8.83 -14.85
N VAL A 131 41.86 -7.93 -15.26
CA VAL A 131 40.40 -8.01 -14.98
C VAL A 131 39.57 -8.47 -16.19
N SER A 132 40.20 -9.02 -17.24
CA SER A 132 39.54 -9.40 -18.50
C SER A 132 38.42 -10.45 -18.37
N HIS A 133 38.37 -11.20 -17.27
CA HIS A 133 37.33 -12.21 -16.99
C HIS A 133 36.23 -11.71 -16.02
N VAL A 134 36.35 -10.48 -15.51
CA VAL A 134 35.36 -9.92 -14.58
C VAL A 134 34.10 -9.58 -15.36
N THR A 135 32.95 -10.09 -14.90
CA THR A 135 31.63 -9.84 -15.51
C THR A 135 30.79 -8.85 -14.71
N SER A 136 31.06 -8.69 -13.41
CA SER A 136 30.39 -7.73 -12.52
C SER A 136 31.37 -6.94 -11.66
N MET A 137 31.24 -5.62 -11.70
CA MET A 137 31.96 -4.67 -10.84
C MET A 137 30.98 -3.79 -10.04
N THR A 138 29.73 -4.23 -9.90
CA THR A 138 28.64 -3.50 -9.24
C THR A 138 29.07 -2.96 -7.87
N ASN A 139 28.94 -1.66 -7.63
CA ASN A 139 29.30 -0.99 -6.38
C ASN A 139 30.78 -1.10 -5.93
N MET A 140 31.70 -1.62 -6.76
CA MET A 140 33.06 -1.97 -6.32
C MET A 140 33.78 -0.81 -5.60
N PHE A 141 33.63 0.43 -6.07
CA PHE A 141 34.25 1.62 -5.46
C PHE A 141 33.23 2.62 -4.89
N SER A 142 31.98 2.22 -4.71
CA SER A 142 30.92 3.10 -4.18
C SER A 142 31.30 3.62 -2.78
N GLU A 143 31.20 4.94 -2.56
CA GLU A 143 31.58 5.63 -1.32
C GLU A 143 33.03 5.35 -0.84
N SER A 144 33.90 4.85 -1.72
CA SER A 144 35.28 4.52 -1.39
C SER A 144 36.20 5.75 -1.41
N LYS A 145 37.42 5.59 -0.85
CA LYS A 145 38.51 6.58 -0.97
C LYS A 145 39.39 6.38 -2.21
N PHE A 146 39.07 5.41 -3.06
CA PHE A 146 39.93 5.01 -4.17
C PHE A 146 40.04 6.11 -5.23
N THR A 147 41.26 6.40 -5.65
CA THR A 147 41.62 7.35 -6.72
C THR A 147 42.80 6.83 -7.56
N GLY A 148 43.10 5.53 -7.48
CA GLY A 148 44.22 4.91 -8.19
C GLY A 148 44.01 4.86 -9.70
N ASP A 149 45.10 4.65 -10.44
CA ASP A 149 45.05 4.51 -11.90
C ASP A 149 44.59 3.10 -12.29
N ILE A 150 43.51 3.04 -13.07
CA ILE A 150 42.89 1.83 -13.61
C ILE A 150 42.63 1.97 -15.12
N SER A 151 43.30 2.92 -15.77
CA SER A 151 43.13 3.21 -17.20
C SER A 151 43.50 2.03 -18.11
N GLY A 152 44.37 1.13 -17.63
CA GLY A 152 44.84 -0.06 -18.36
C GLY A 152 43.98 -1.31 -18.20
N TRP A 153 42.89 -1.26 -17.44
CA TRP A 153 42.01 -2.41 -17.24
C TRP A 153 41.23 -2.77 -18.51
N ASP A 154 41.18 -4.07 -18.81
CA ASP A 154 40.31 -4.63 -19.84
C ASP A 154 38.95 -4.99 -19.23
N VAL A 155 37.96 -4.13 -19.43
CA VAL A 155 36.59 -4.29 -18.91
C VAL A 155 35.62 -4.84 -19.96
N SER A 156 36.11 -5.38 -21.08
CA SER A 156 35.29 -5.80 -22.21
C SER A 156 34.30 -6.94 -21.92
N SER A 157 34.47 -7.65 -20.80
CA SER A 157 33.57 -8.71 -20.34
C SER A 157 32.53 -8.26 -19.31
N VAL A 158 32.56 -6.98 -18.88
CA VAL A 158 31.69 -6.47 -17.81
C VAL A 158 30.31 -6.12 -18.37
N HIS A 159 29.26 -6.62 -17.72
CA HIS A 159 27.86 -6.39 -18.11
C HIS A 159 27.14 -5.40 -17.18
N ASP A 160 27.54 -5.33 -15.92
CA ASP A 160 26.94 -4.47 -14.89
C ASP A 160 28.00 -3.56 -14.22
N MET A 161 27.82 -2.25 -14.39
CA MET A 161 28.64 -1.19 -13.78
C MET A 161 27.84 -0.33 -12.80
N SER A 162 26.70 -0.84 -12.34
CA SER A 162 25.82 -0.13 -11.41
C SER A 162 26.60 0.34 -10.19
N TRP A 163 26.45 1.62 -9.84
CA TRP A 163 27.06 2.26 -8.68
C TRP A 163 28.59 2.17 -8.58
N LEU A 164 29.30 1.76 -9.64
CA LEU A 164 30.74 1.50 -9.59
C LEU A 164 31.53 2.61 -8.87
N PHE A 165 31.25 3.87 -9.20
CA PHE A 165 31.88 5.05 -8.61
C PHE A 165 30.91 5.98 -7.85
N GLY A 166 29.71 5.50 -7.51
CA GLY A 166 28.69 6.31 -6.84
C GLY A 166 29.18 6.83 -5.48
N ARG A 167 29.09 8.15 -5.25
CA ARG A 167 29.60 8.87 -4.07
C ARG A 167 31.10 8.68 -3.80
N SER A 168 31.86 8.21 -4.80
CA SER A 168 33.32 8.05 -4.69
C SER A 168 34.04 9.37 -4.96
N LYS A 169 35.36 9.40 -4.68
CA LYS A 169 36.25 10.50 -5.07
C LYS A 169 36.95 10.27 -6.42
N PHE A 170 36.62 9.19 -7.11
CA PHE A 170 37.31 8.78 -8.32
C PHE A 170 37.12 9.81 -9.44
N ASN A 171 38.22 10.16 -10.10
CA ASN A 171 38.25 11.06 -11.26
C ASN A 171 39.42 10.69 -12.19
N GLY A 172 39.77 9.39 -12.24
CA GLY A 172 40.85 8.88 -13.09
C GLY A 172 40.44 8.76 -14.55
N ASP A 173 41.43 8.54 -15.42
CA ASP A 173 41.20 8.29 -16.85
C ASP A 173 40.63 6.88 -17.06
N ILE A 174 39.48 6.83 -17.73
CA ILE A 174 38.78 5.61 -18.14
C ILE A 174 38.33 5.70 -19.61
N SER A 175 38.90 6.64 -20.37
CA SER A 175 38.53 6.92 -21.76
C SER A 175 38.72 5.73 -22.71
N LYS A 176 39.67 4.84 -22.40
CA LYS A 176 40.03 3.66 -23.21
C LYS A 176 39.26 2.39 -22.87
N TRP A 177 38.37 2.43 -21.88
CA TRP A 177 37.60 1.26 -21.50
C TRP A 177 36.63 0.84 -22.61
N ASN A 178 36.63 -0.45 -22.94
CA ASN A 178 35.63 -1.03 -23.83
C ASN A 178 34.38 -1.40 -23.03
N VAL A 179 33.35 -0.56 -23.10
CA VAL A 179 32.07 -0.76 -22.39
C VAL A 179 30.96 -1.38 -23.26
N SER A 180 31.32 -1.90 -24.45
CA SER A 180 30.34 -2.40 -25.42
C SER A 180 29.46 -3.57 -24.93
N GLN A 181 29.83 -4.28 -23.86
CA GLN A 181 29.01 -5.35 -23.28
C GLN A 181 28.16 -4.89 -22.08
N VAL A 182 28.28 -3.63 -21.66
CA VAL A 182 27.56 -3.11 -20.49
C VAL A 182 26.09 -2.92 -20.83
N SER A 183 25.21 -3.53 -20.03
CA SER A 183 23.75 -3.36 -20.13
C SER A 183 23.17 -2.43 -19.05
N ASP A 184 23.86 -2.29 -17.91
CA ASP A 184 23.39 -1.48 -16.77
C ASP A 184 24.47 -0.49 -16.26
N MET A 185 24.12 0.80 -16.27
CA MET A 185 24.94 1.92 -15.77
C MET A 185 24.25 2.67 -14.63
N THR A 186 23.34 2.01 -13.93
CA THR A 186 22.56 2.58 -12.82
C THR A 186 23.46 3.28 -11.83
N SER A 187 23.31 4.61 -11.72
CA SER A 187 23.95 5.44 -10.69
C SER A 187 25.48 5.30 -10.64
N MET A 188 26.12 4.93 -11.76
CA MET A 188 27.56 4.70 -11.85
C MET A 188 28.38 5.87 -11.28
N PHE A 189 27.96 7.12 -11.52
CA PHE A 189 28.64 8.34 -11.09
C PHE A 189 27.77 9.25 -10.19
N ILE A 190 26.73 8.72 -9.54
CA ILE A 190 25.85 9.52 -8.66
C ILE A 190 26.66 10.25 -7.58
N GLU A 191 26.39 11.54 -7.35
CA GLU A 191 27.05 12.37 -6.34
C GLU A 191 28.60 12.37 -6.41
N SER A 192 29.18 12.05 -7.56
CA SER A 192 30.63 12.00 -7.76
C SER A 192 31.19 13.29 -8.38
N PRO A 193 32.46 13.65 -8.11
CA PRO A 193 33.13 14.79 -8.74
C PRO A 193 33.77 14.40 -10.10
N PHE A 194 33.19 13.46 -10.84
CA PHE A 194 33.79 12.92 -12.07
C PHE A 194 33.70 13.91 -13.25
N TYR A 195 34.80 14.08 -13.98
CA TYR A 195 34.96 14.95 -15.16
C TYR A 195 35.70 14.25 -16.33
N GLY A 196 35.94 12.94 -16.23
CA GLY A 196 36.72 12.20 -17.22
C GLY A 196 36.07 12.18 -18.61
N ASP A 197 36.88 12.00 -19.63
CA ASP A 197 36.42 11.85 -21.01
C ASP A 197 35.88 10.43 -21.23
N ILE A 198 34.62 10.36 -21.66
CA ILE A 198 33.89 9.12 -21.97
C ILE A 198 33.16 9.25 -23.32
N SER A 199 33.59 10.19 -24.17
CA SER A 199 32.92 10.53 -25.42
C SER A 199 32.95 9.42 -26.46
N GLU A 200 33.99 8.58 -26.44
CA GLU A 200 34.21 7.47 -27.39
C GLU A 200 33.71 6.11 -26.87
N TRP A 201 32.98 6.09 -25.75
CA TRP A 201 32.39 4.86 -25.23
C TRP A 201 31.24 4.35 -26.13
N ASP A 202 31.29 3.06 -26.47
CA ASP A 202 30.19 2.38 -27.12
C ASP A 202 29.14 1.93 -26.09
N VAL A 203 28.09 2.74 -25.92
CA VAL A 203 26.97 2.47 -25.01
C VAL A 203 25.77 1.81 -25.70
N SER A 204 25.95 1.29 -26.93
CA SER A 204 24.83 0.81 -27.74
C SER A 204 24.08 -0.39 -27.14
N ASN A 205 24.69 -1.15 -26.21
CA ASN A 205 24.03 -2.25 -25.51
C ASN A 205 23.43 -1.86 -24.14
N VAL A 206 23.54 -0.60 -23.72
CA VAL A 206 23.01 -0.15 -22.42
C VAL A 206 21.48 -0.06 -22.48
N CYS A 207 20.82 -0.76 -21.55
CA CYS A 207 19.37 -0.72 -21.37
C CYS A 207 18.94 0.21 -20.23
N VAL A 208 19.81 0.41 -19.22
CA VAL A 208 19.47 1.14 -17.98
C VAL A 208 20.50 2.23 -17.69
N MET A 209 20.04 3.47 -17.62
CA MET A 209 20.82 4.68 -17.27
C MET A 209 20.24 5.41 -16.06
N PHE A 210 19.57 4.70 -15.16
CA PHE A 210 18.94 5.27 -13.98
C PHE A 210 19.96 6.05 -13.13
N GLY A 211 19.78 7.36 -13.01
CA GLY A 211 20.61 8.19 -12.15
C GLY A 211 22.11 8.19 -12.44
N THR A 212 22.57 7.77 -13.64
CA THR A 212 23.99 7.59 -13.97
C THR A 212 24.85 8.80 -13.57
N PHE A 213 24.36 10.03 -13.78
CA PHE A 213 25.03 11.28 -13.44
C PHE A 213 24.26 12.13 -12.41
N ALA A 214 23.33 11.55 -11.65
CA ALA A 214 22.55 12.31 -10.67
C ALA A 214 23.47 12.98 -9.64
N GLU A 215 23.27 14.28 -9.38
CA GLU A 215 24.05 15.11 -8.45
C GLU A 215 25.57 15.11 -8.74
N SER A 216 25.98 14.64 -9.92
CA SER A 216 27.36 14.61 -10.38
C SER A 216 27.81 15.99 -10.86
N LYS A 217 29.13 16.20 -10.84
CA LYS A 217 29.77 17.36 -11.45
C LYS A 217 30.12 17.17 -12.93
N PHE A 218 29.75 16.03 -13.51
CA PHE A 218 30.05 15.70 -14.90
C PHE A 218 29.53 16.74 -15.90
N THR A 219 30.41 17.17 -16.82
CA THR A 219 30.13 18.10 -17.91
C THR A 219 30.79 17.67 -19.23
N GLY A 220 31.22 16.41 -19.33
CA GLY A 220 31.91 15.89 -20.51
C GLY A 220 30.99 15.75 -21.73
N ASP A 221 31.58 15.57 -22.91
CA ASP A 221 30.84 15.35 -24.15
C ASP A 221 30.35 13.90 -24.23
N ILE A 222 29.04 13.73 -24.47
CA ILE A 222 28.35 12.45 -24.68
C ILE A 222 27.42 12.52 -25.90
N SER A 223 27.63 13.49 -26.78
CA SER A 223 26.79 13.73 -27.96
C SER A 223 26.77 12.54 -28.93
N LYS A 224 27.86 11.77 -29.00
CA LYS A 224 28.02 10.61 -29.89
C LYS A 224 27.43 9.30 -29.35
N TRP A 225 26.94 9.29 -28.11
CA TRP A 225 26.42 8.07 -27.50
C TRP A 225 25.18 7.56 -28.24
N ASN A 226 25.21 6.27 -28.61
CA ASN A 226 24.03 5.60 -29.17
C ASN A 226 23.15 5.07 -28.03
N VAL A 227 22.11 5.82 -27.68
CA VAL A 227 21.17 5.48 -26.60
C VAL A 227 19.89 4.80 -27.06
N ALA A 228 19.83 4.32 -28.31
CA ALA A 228 18.61 3.80 -28.91
C ALA A 228 18.03 2.55 -28.19
N ASN A 229 18.86 1.79 -27.47
CA ASN A 229 18.43 0.61 -26.71
C ASN A 229 18.08 0.89 -25.25
N VAL A 230 18.22 2.15 -24.79
CA VAL A 230 17.93 2.51 -23.40
C VAL A 230 16.42 2.51 -23.16
N ILE A 231 16.00 1.84 -22.09
CA ILE A 231 14.61 1.70 -21.65
C ILE A 231 14.32 2.66 -20.48
N TYR A 232 15.28 2.82 -19.56
CA TYR A 232 15.10 3.61 -18.33
C TYR A 232 16.17 4.71 -18.20
N MET A 233 15.73 5.97 -18.17
CA MET A 233 16.58 7.18 -18.00
C MET A 233 16.12 8.04 -16.80
N ASN A 234 15.33 7.46 -15.89
CA ASN A 234 14.84 8.17 -14.72
C ASN A 234 16.02 8.74 -13.90
N ASP A 235 15.86 9.97 -13.46
CA ASP A 235 16.85 10.73 -12.69
C ASP A 235 18.28 10.86 -13.27
N MET A 236 18.54 10.46 -14.52
CA MET A 236 19.89 10.36 -15.11
C MET A 236 20.76 11.61 -14.85
N PHE A 237 20.18 12.81 -14.95
CA PHE A 237 20.83 14.11 -14.73
C PHE A 237 20.25 14.90 -13.56
N ARG A 238 19.49 14.28 -12.65
CA ARG A 238 18.86 14.96 -11.50
C ARG A 238 19.91 15.74 -10.70
N GLY A 239 19.75 17.04 -10.51
CA GLY A 239 20.67 17.87 -9.71
C GLY A 239 22.07 18.05 -10.32
N SER A 240 22.34 17.50 -11.51
CA SER A 240 23.65 17.53 -12.13
C SER A 240 24.00 18.91 -12.72
N GLN A 241 25.30 19.13 -12.96
CA GLN A 241 25.83 20.30 -13.67
C GLN A 241 25.87 20.13 -15.20
N PHE A 242 25.40 18.98 -15.71
CA PHE A 242 25.48 18.65 -17.13
C PHE A 242 24.65 19.63 -17.98
N ASN A 243 25.27 20.14 -19.05
CA ASN A 243 24.64 21.00 -20.04
C ASN A 243 25.23 20.77 -21.45
N GLY A 244 25.68 19.53 -21.71
CA GLY A 244 26.23 19.14 -23.02
C GLY A 244 25.14 18.94 -24.07
N ASP A 245 25.56 18.79 -25.33
CA ASP A 245 24.67 18.52 -26.44
C ASP A 245 24.22 17.04 -26.43
N ILE A 246 22.90 16.84 -26.43
CA ILE A 246 22.22 15.55 -26.52
C ILE A 246 21.08 15.60 -27.55
N SER A 247 21.09 16.59 -28.44
CA SER A 247 19.99 16.89 -29.35
C SER A 247 19.71 15.79 -30.37
N GLU A 248 20.74 15.02 -30.74
CA GLU A 248 20.68 13.93 -31.73
C GLU A 248 20.41 12.54 -31.11
N TRP A 249 20.21 12.46 -29.80
CA TRP A 249 19.90 11.18 -29.15
C TRP A 249 18.56 10.61 -29.60
N ASN A 250 18.56 9.33 -29.98
CA ASN A 250 17.32 8.59 -30.22
C ASN A 250 16.79 8.01 -28.90
N VAL A 251 15.72 8.61 -28.38
CA VAL A 251 15.08 8.23 -27.11
C VAL A 251 13.72 7.53 -27.29
N SER A 252 13.41 7.04 -28.49
CA SER A 252 12.07 6.51 -28.82
C SER A 252 11.68 5.26 -28.03
N ASN A 253 12.66 4.52 -27.50
CA ASN A 253 12.43 3.28 -26.76
C ASN A 253 12.40 3.48 -25.24
N VAL A 254 12.59 4.72 -24.76
CA VAL A 254 12.60 5.02 -23.33
C VAL A 254 11.18 5.03 -22.80
N LEU A 255 10.93 4.23 -21.77
CA LEU A 255 9.63 4.13 -21.09
C LEU A 255 9.53 5.03 -19.86
N ASP A 256 10.66 5.40 -19.25
CA ASP A 256 10.68 6.24 -18.05
C ASP A 256 11.83 7.27 -18.07
N MET A 257 11.46 8.55 -18.04
CA MET A 257 12.36 9.70 -17.85
C MET A 257 11.98 10.52 -16.60
N THR A 258 11.29 9.90 -15.64
CA THR A 258 10.87 10.53 -14.39
C THR A 258 12.05 11.24 -13.74
N GLY A 259 11.90 12.54 -13.50
CA GLY A 259 12.92 13.36 -12.85
C GLY A 259 14.26 13.48 -13.58
N MET A 260 14.40 13.05 -14.84
CA MET A 260 15.68 12.99 -15.56
C MET A 260 16.50 14.30 -15.45
N PHE A 261 15.85 15.46 -15.57
CA PHE A 261 16.48 16.79 -15.44
C PHE A 261 16.07 17.55 -14.17
N LYS A 262 15.44 16.90 -13.19
CA LYS A 262 14.94 17.55 -11.97
C LYS A 262 16.07 18.27 -11.24
N ARG A 263 15.91 19.57 -10.98
CA ARG A 263 16.92 20.46 -10.36
C ARG A 263 18.28 20.54 -11.09
N SER A 264 18.37 20.11 -12.34
CA SER A 264 19.60 20.14 -13.14
C SER A 264 19.91 21.53 -13.71
N GLN A 265 21.17 21.73 -14.13
CA GLN A 265 21.62 22.91 -14.89
C GLN A 265 21.34 22.83 -16.40
N PHE A 266 20.78 21.72 -16.88
CA PHE A 266 20.53 21.50 -18.30
C PHE A 266 19.61 22.59 -18.87
N ASP A 267 20.01 23.15 -20.02
CA ASP A 267 19.25 24.09 -20.86
C ASP A 267 19.48 23.81 -22.36
N GLY A 268 19.95 22.61 -22.72
CA GLY A 268 20.24 22.22 -24.11
C GLY A 268 18.97 22.11 -24.98
N ASP A 269 19.16 21.91 -26.30
CA ASP A 269 18.05 21.69 -27.24
C ASP A 269 17.69 20.20 -27.31
N ILE A 270 16.43 19.87 -27.04
CA ILE A 270 15.85 18.51 -27.14
C ILE A 270 14.60 18.51 -28.02
N SER A 271 14.43 19.50 -28.88
CA SER A 271 13.26 19.65 -29.76
C SER A 271 13.10 18.50 -30.77
N LYS A 272 14.21 17.84 -31.13
CA LYS A 272 14.24 16.70 -32.05
C LYS A 272 13.87 15.37 -31.40
N TRP A 273 13.88 15.29 -30.08
CA TRP A 273 13.59 14.04 -29.38
C TRP A 273 12.20 13.51 -29.73
N ASN A 274 12.16 12.25 -30.15
CA ASN A 274 10.93 11.50 -30.30
C ASN A 274 10.72 10.69 -29.02
N VAL A 275 9.93 11.24 -28.09
CA VAL A 275 9.57 10.56 -26.84
C VAL A 275 8.21 9.94 -27.01
N ASP A 276 8.11 8.65 -26.70
CA ASP A 276 6.85 7.91 -26.77
C ASP A 276 5.74 8.60 -25.95
N ALA A 277 4.51 8.45 -26.43
CA ALA A 277 3.32 9.05 -25.83
C ALA A 277 3.05 8.52 -24.41
N ASP A 278 3.50 7.29 -24.12
CA ASP A 278 3.30 6.57 -22.87
C ASP A 278 4.55 6.60 -21.96
N CYS A 279 5.65 7.20 -22.43
CA CYS A 279 6.83 7.42 -21.60
C CYS A 279 6.47 8.28 -20.37
N SER A 280 6.85 7.80 -19.18
CA SER A 280 6.67 8.56 -17.94
C SER A 280 7.58 9.79 -17.92
N LEU A 281 6.97 10.97 -17.78
CA LEU A 281 7.66 12.28 -17.73
C LEU A 281 7.46 13.00 -16.40
N LYS A 282 7.01 12.28 -15.36
CA LYS A 282 6.73 12.88 -14.05
C LYS A 282 7.95 13.65 -13.56
N ASP A 283 7.74 14.92 -13.19
CA ASP A 283 8.79 15.78 -12.64
C ASP A 283 10.04 16.00 -13.51
N ILE A 284 10.04 15.62 -14.80
CA ILE A 284 11.24 15.61 -15.66
C ILE A 284 12.03 16.92 -15.59
N PHE A 285 11.37 18.08 -15.59
CA PHE A 285 12.00 19.40 -15.53
C PHE A 285 11.81 20.14 -14.20
N THR A 286 11.28 19.51 -13.15
CA THR A 286 10.96 20.20 -11.89
C THR A 286 12.19 20.84 -11.27
N GLY A 287 12.19 22.18 -11.14
CA GLY A 287 13.31 22.96 -10.59
C GLY A 287 14.52 23.11 -11.51
N SER A 288 14.50 22.59 -12.73
CA SER A 288 15.59 22.68 -13.72
C SER A 288 15.77 24.07 -14.31
N VAL A 289 16.93 24.35 -14.91
CA VAL A 289 17.15 25.56 -15.73
C VAL A 289 16.29 25.54 -17.00
N PHE A 290 16.17 24.40 -17.68
CA PHE A 290 15.30 24.21 -18.85
C PHE A 290 13.83 24.61 -18.61
N LYS A 291 13.31 24.37 -17.40
CA LYS A 291 11.96 24.84 -17.01
C LYS A 291 11.93 26.35 -16.81
N LYS A 292 12.96 26.92 -16.16
CA LYS A 292 13.06 28.36 -15.88
C LYS A 292 13.25 29.19 -17.16
N SER A 293 13.92 28.66 -18.17
CA SER A 293 14.12 29.31 -19.47
C SER A 293 12.85 29.32 -20.34
N GLY A 294 11.83 28.55 -19.97
CA GLY A 294 10.57 28.43 -20.72
C GLY A 294 10.60 27.36 -21.82
N LYS A 295 11.77 26.77 -22.13
CA LYS A 295 11.91 25.72 -23.16
C LYS A 295 11.07 24.48 -22.85
N ALA A 296 10.94 24.12 -21.57
CA ALA A 296 10.07 23.02 -21.14
C ALA A 296 8.61 23.18 -21.62
N LYS A 297 8.08 24.40 -21.63
CA LYS A 297 6.71 24.66 -22.05
C LYS A 297 6.53 24.40 -23.54
N GLU A 298 7.46 24.87 -24.37
CA GLU A 298 7.40 24.68 -25.81
C GLU A 298 7.66 23.22 -26.20
N TRP A 299 8.59 22.55 -25.52
CA TRP A 299 8.84 21.12 -25.73
C TRP A 299 7.60 20.27 -25.43
N LEU A 300 6.95 20.49 -24.27
CA LEU A 300 5.69 19.83 -23.92
C LEU A 300 4.59 20.15 -24.94
N ARG A 301 4.49 21.41 -25.39
CA ARG A 301 3.52 21.82 -26.41
C ARG A 301 3.67 21.01 -27.69
N LEU A 302 4.89 20.91 -28.24
CA LEU A 302 5.15 20.14 -29.46
C LEU A 302 4.84 18.65 -29.27
N ARG A 303 5.15 18.09 -28.11
CA ARG A 303 4.81 16.71 -27.77
C ARG A 303 3.29 16.47 -27.75
N TYR A 304 2.53 17.29 -27.05
CA TYR A 304 1.08 17.15 -26.99
C TYR A 304 0.42 17.34 -28.37
N LEU A 305 0.96 18.24 -29.21
CA LEU A 305 0.52 18.36 -30.60
C LEU A 305 0.78 17.08 -31.41
N LYS A 306 1.96 16.47 -31.29
CA LYS A 306 2.27 15.18 -31.92
C LYS A 306 1.33 14.07 -31.43
N LYS A 307 1.06 14.02 -30.12
CA LYS A 307 0.13 13.03 -29.52
C LYS A 307 -1.26 13.16 -30.13
N ILE A 308 -1.81 14.38 -30.18
CA ILE A 308 -3.12 14.64 -30.80
C ILE A 308 -3.10 14.25 -32.30
N GLU A 309 -2.02 14.54 -33.02
CA GLU A 309 -1.91 14.19 -34.45
C GLU A 309 -1.87 12.67 -34.66
N SER A 310 -1.12 11.93 -33.84
CA SER A 310 -1.05 10.46 -33.92
C SER A 310 -2.37 9.77 -33.55
N SER A 311 -3.24 10.45 -32.81
CA SER A 311 -4.56 9.94 -32.42
C SER A 311 -5.64 10.18 -33.48
N LYS A 312 -5.30 10.79 -34.62
CA LYS A 312 -6.24 10.99 -35.72
C LYS A 312 -6.41 9.73 -36.56
N ASP A 313 -7.65 9.42 -36.90
CA ASP A 313 -7.96 8.41 -37.91
C ASP A 313 -7.68 8.91 -39.34
N SER A 314 -7.94 8.05 -40.33
CA SER A 314 -7.78 8.38 -41.75
C SER A 314 -8.64 9.56 -42.24
N THR A 315 -9.66 9.97 -41.48
CA THR A 315 -10.54 11.10 -41.79
C THR A 315 -10.09 12.40 -41.09
N GLY A 316 -9.09 12.31 -40.21
CA GLY A 316 -8.60 13.42 -39.40
C GLY A 316 -9.36 13.61 -38.08
N LYS A 317 -10.28 12.70 -37.71
CA LYS A 317 -11.00 12.73 -36.44
C LYS A 317 -10.11 12.19 -35.32
N ILE A 318 -10.06 12.87 -34.18
CA ILE A 318 -9.28 12.42 -33.03
C ILE A 318 -10.07 11.31 -32.34
N ILE A 319 -9.51 10.11 -32.22
CA ILE A 319 -10.19 8.95 -31.64
C ILE A 319 -9.53 8.58 -30.32
N ALA A 320 -10.32 8.48 -29.25
CA ALA A 320 -9.91 7.83 -28.01
C ALA A 320 -10.25 6.34 -28.11
N GLY A 321 -9.21 5.49 -28.08
CA GLY A 321 -9.36 4.03 -28.19
C GLY A 321 -9.77 3.36 -26.89
N ASP A 322 -9.37 3.94 -25.77
CA ASP A 322 -9.66 3.47 -24.42
C ASP A 322 -9.58 4.64 -23.42
N ARG A 323 -9.76 4.31 -22.13
CA ARG A 323 -9.72 5.28 -21.03
C ARG A 323 -8.35 5.97 -20.88
N THR A 324 -7.26 5.23 -21.01
CA THR A 324 -5.90 5.78 -20.83
C THR A 324 -5.61 6.79 -21.93
N HIS A 325 -5.89 6.43 -23.17
CA HIS A 325 -5.75 7.31 -24.32
C HIS A 325 -6.64 8.56 -24.19
N LEU A 326 -7.88 8.42 -23.67
CA LEU A 326 -8.74 9.56 -23.41
C LEU A 326 -8.16 10.51 -22.35
N CYS A 327 -7.68 10.00 -21.22
CA CYS A 327 -7.02 10.80 -20.18
C CYS A 327 -5.88 11.62 -20.75
N ASP A 328 -5.04 10.99 -21.57
CA ASP A 328 -3.91 11.64 -22.18
C ASP A 328 -4.29 12.76 -23.16
N LEU A 329 -5.32 12.54 -23.98
CA LEU A 329 -5.85 13.55 -24.89
C LEU A 329 -6.44 14.73 -24.13
N ILE A 330 -7.12 14.47 -23.02
CA ILE A 330 -7.66 15.52 -22.13
C ILE A 330 -6.52 16.32 -21.50
N GLU A 331 -5.48 15.66 -21.00
CA GLU A 331 -4.29 16.34 -20.49
C GLU A 331 -3.65 17.21 -21.58
N ALA A 332 -3.47 16.67 -22.78
CA ALA A 332 -2.92 17.39 -23.93
C ALA A 332 -3.75 18.65 -24.27
N MET A 333 -5.07 18.48 -24.41
CA MET A 333 -5.98 19.56 -24.77
C MET A 333 -6.05 20.64 -23.69
N THR A 334 -6.14 20.24 -22.41
CA THR A 334 -6.19 21.19 -21.28
C THR A 334 -4.87 21.91 -21.09
N PHE A 335 -3.72 21.28 -21.36
CA PHE A 335 -2.42 21.95 -21.38
C PHE A 335 -2.32 22.99 -22.50
N LEU A 336 -2.74 22.63 -23.72
CA LEU A 336 -2.61 23.48 -24.91
C LEU A 336 -3.61 24.65 -24.92
N TYR A 337 -4.84 24.39 -24.51
CA TYR A 337 -5.98 25.29 -24.72
C TYR A 337 -6.65 25.73 -23.40
N GLY A 338 -6.20 25.21 -22.26
CA GLY A 338 -6.70 25.55 -20.93
C GLY A 338 -7.92 24.73 -20.50
N ASN A 339 -8.32 24.91 -19.24
CA ASN A 339 -9.38 24.11 -18.60
C ASN A 339 -10.81 24.37 -19.12
N LYS A 340 -10.99 25.32 -20.04
CA LYS A 340 -12.28 25.64 -20.68
C LYS A 340 -12.30 25.22 -22.16
N CYS A 341 -11.34 24.42 -22.60
CA CYS A 341 -11.26 23.98 -23.98
C CYS A 341 -12.47 23.10 -24.37
N ASP A 342 -12.85 23.18 -25.64
CA ASP A 342 -13.89 22.32 -26.21
C ASP A 342 -13.26 20.94 -26.52
N LEU A 343 -13.76 19.90 -25.83
CA LEU A 343 -13.28 18.53 -26.00
C LEU A 343 -14.18 17.71 -26.94
N ASN A 344 -15.20 18.31 -27.56
CA ASN A 344 -16.07 17.63 -28.51
C ASN A 344 -15.36 17.22 -29.82
N CYS A 345 -14.11 17.62 -30.01
CA CYS A 345 -13.26 17.15 -31.10
C CYS A 345 -12.76 15.71 -30.93
N ILE A 346 -12.83 15.16 -29.70
CA ILE A 346 -12.43 13.79 -29.38
C ILE A 346 -13.64 12.87 -29.54
N ASP A 347 -13.50 11.84 -30.38
CA ASP A 347 -14.43 10.73 -30.45
C ASP A 347 -14.20 9.79 -29.27
N VAL A 348 -15.20 9.70 -28.39
CA VAL A 348 -15.18 8.81 -27.21
C VAL A 348 -16.07 7.58 -27.38
N SER A 349 -16.63 7.35 -28.58
CA SER A 349 -17.63 6.30 -28.82
C SER A 349 -17.15 4.87 -28.56
N GLN A 350 -15.83 4.64 -28.54
CA GLN A 350 -15.24 3.33 -28.23
C GLN A 350 -14.88 3.15 -26.75
N VAL A 351 -14.94 4.21 -25.95
CA VAL A 351 -14.53 4.19 -24.55
C VAL A 351 -15.65 3.65 -23.68
N THR A 352 -15.43 2.49 -23.05
CA THR A 352 -16.41 1.84 -22.16
C THR A 352 -16.25 2.27 -20.69
N ASP A 353 -15.08 2.78 -20.32
CA ASP A 353 -14.76 3.19 -18.95
C ASP A 353 -14.39 4.67 -18.90
N LEU A 354 -15.23 5.47 -18.24
CA LEU A 354 -15.05 6.90 -18.01
C LEU A 354 -14.72 7.21 -16.54
N GLY A 355 -14.38 6.19 -15.76
CA GLY A 355 -14.13 6.31 -14.32
C GLY A 355 -13.02 7.30 -13.99
N ASN A 356 -13.28 8.20 -13.05
CA ASN A 356 -12.35 9.21 -12.52
C ASN A 356 -11.74 10.17 -13.56
N LEU A 357 -12.32 10.29 -14.76
CA LEU A 357 -11.75 11.07 -15.87
C LEU A 357 -11.50 12.55 -15.51
N PHE A 358 -12.39 13.15 -14.71
CA PHE A 358 -12.30 14.52 -14.24
C PHE A 358 -12.29 14.63 -12.71
N TYR A 359 -11.85 13.58 -12.01
CA TYR A 359 -11.72 13.56 -10.55
C TYR A 359 -10.81 14.71 -10.07
N GLY A 360 -11.31 15.55 -9.16
CA GLY A 360 -10.61 16.72 -8.62
C GLY A 360 -10.22 17.78 -9.68
N SER A 361 -10.73 17.66 -10.91
CA SER A 361 -10.27 18.46 -12.03
C SER A 361 -10.83 19.89 -11.98
N ARG A 362 -10.01 20.84 -12.48
CA ARG A 362 -10.44 22.22 -12.75
C ARG A 362 -11.11 22.37 -14.12
N PHE A 363 -11.21 21.29 -14.89
CA PHE A 363 -11.86 21.28 -16.19
C PHE A 363 -13.33 21.72 -16.07
N ASN A 364 -13.74 22.61 -16.96
CA ASN A 364 -15.12 23.07 -17.12
C ASN A 364 -15.39 23.50 -18.57
N GLY A 365 -14.80 22.76 -19.52
CA GLY A 365 -15.02 22.93 -20.95
C GLY A 365 -16.23 22.15 -21.45
N ASP A 366 -16.49 22.23 -22.76
CA ASP A 366 -17.65 21.59 -23.39
C ASP A 366 -17.33 20.12 -23.76
N VAL A 367 -18.22 19.21 -23.34
CA VAL A 367 -18.24 17.76 -23.63
C VAL A 367 -19.63 17.29 -24.06
N SER A 368 -20.54 18.22 -24.37
CA SER A 368 -21.97 17.95 -24.60
C SER A 368 -22.26 17.07 -25.82
N LYS A 369 -21.31 16.95 -26.76
CA LYS A 369 -21.44 16.16 -27.99
C LYS A 369 -20.73 14.81 -27.92
N TRP A 370 -20.18 14.43 -26.77
CA TRP A 370 -19.61 13.11 -26.57
C TRP A 370 -20.69 12.02 -26.72
N ASP A 371 -20.39 11.02 -27.54
CA ASP A 371 -21.18 9.80 -27.64
C ASP A 371 -20.71 8.81 -26.56
N VAL A 372 -21.38 8.83 -25.40
CA VAL A 372 -21.09 7.94 -24.27
C VAL A 372 -21.96 6.67 -24.29
N SER A 373 -22.62 6.35 -25.40
CA SER A 373 -23.59 5.24 -25.48
C SER A 373 -23.01 3.83 -25.29
N ASN A 374 -21.68 3.71 -25.29
CA ASN A 374 -20.96 2.48 -24.98
C ASN A 374 -20.33 2.45 -23.58
N ALA A 375 -20.41 3.55 -22.81
CA ALA A 375 -19.90 3.58 -21.45
C ALA A 375 -20.70 2.64 -20.54
N THR A 376 -19.97 1.84 -19.76
CA THR A 376 -20.51 0.95 -18.71
C THR A 376 -20.09 1.41 -17.31
N ASN A 377 -18.98 2.13 -17.18
CA ASN A 377 -18.46 2.65 -15.92
C ASN A 377 -18.28 4.17 -15.97
N MET A 378 -18.85 4.89 -15.00
CA MET A 378 -18.67 6.33 -14.79
C MET A 378 -18.21 6.67 -13.36
N TYR A 379 -17.76 5.67 -12.58
CA TYR A 379 -17.42 5.85 -11.16
C TYR A 379 -16.50 7.05 -10.94
N GLY A 380 -16.90 7.98 -10.08
CA GLY A 380 -16.11 9.16 -9.70
C GLY A 380 -15.77 10.12 -10.83
N MET A 381 -16.41 10.02 -12.01
CA MET A 381 -16.03 10.78 -13.22
C MET A 381 -15.89 12.29 -12.96
N PHE A 382 -16.79 12.89 -12.18
CA PHE A 382 -16.77 14.32 -11.83
C PHE A 382 -16.71 14.56 -10.31
N ALA A 383 -16.22 13.59 -9.53
CA ALA A 383 -16.03 13.76 -8.10
C ALA A 383 -15.03 14.90 -7.82
N GLU A 384 -15.32 15.74 -6.84
CA GLU A 384 -14.53 16.93 -6.44
C GLU A 384 -14.27 17.93 -7.60
N SER A 385 -15.00 17.81 -8.70
CA SER A 385 -14.78 18.58 -9.92
C SER A 385 -15.39 19.98 -9.88
N LYS A 386 -14.83 20.90 -10.68
CA LYS A 386 -15.45 22.20 -11.01
C LYS A 386 -16.40 22.15 -12.21
N PHE A 387 -16.59 20.98 -12.80
CA PHE A 387 -17.44 20.79 -13.96
C PHE A 387 -18.91 21.12 -13.66
N ASN A 388 -19.53 21.94 -14.52
CA ASN A 388 -20.95 22.25 -14.49
C ASN A 388 -21.51 22.44 -15.92
N GLY A 389 -20.93 21.74 -16.89
CA GLY A 389 -21.34 21.79 -18.30
C GLY A 389 -22.62 20.99 -18.59
N ASP A 390 -23.21 21.18 -19.77
CA ASP A 390 -24.40 20.44 -20.20
C ASP A 390 -24.05 19.01 -20.62
N ILE A 391 -24.65 18.04 -19.94
CA ILE A 391 -24.57 16.60 -20.22
C ILE A 391 -25.97 15.96 -20.32
N SER A 392 -27.01 16.78 -20.48
CA SER A 392 -28.42 16.35 -20.49
C SER A 392 -28.74 15.37 -21.63
N LYS A 393 -27.99 15.44 -22.74
CA LYS A 393 -28.19 14.62 -23.94
C LYS A 393 -27.37 13.33 -23.97
N TRP A 394 -26.57 13.06 -22.95
CA TRP A 394 -25.76 11.85 -22.89
C TRP A 394 -26.64 10.60 -22.79
N ASN A 395 -26.34 9.61 -23.63
CA ASN A 395 -26.99 8.30 -23.54
C ASN A 395 -26.24 7.41 -22.54
N VAL A 396 -26.74 7.35 -21.30
CA VAL A 396 -26.15 6.56 -20.21
C VAL A 396 -26.80 5.18 -20.02
N SER A 397 -27.61 4.72 -20.97
CA SER A 397 -28.46 3.52 -20.81
C SER A 397 -27.72 2.19 -20.57
N LYS A 398 -26.42 2.14 -20.85
CA LYS A 398 -25.57 0.95 -20.60
C LYS A 398 -24.71 1.07 -19.34
N VAL A 399 -24.72 2.21 -18.66
CA VAL A 399 -23.89 2.44 -17.47
C VAL A 399 -24.44 1.59 -16.33
N THR A 400 -23.58 0.79 -15.72
CA THR A 400 -23.90 -0.06 -14.56
C THR A 400 -23.32 0.51 -13.26
N ASP A 401 -22.25 1.30 -13.34
CA ASP A 401 -21.61 1.94 -12.18
C ASP A 401 -21.61 3.47 -12.31
N MET A 402 -22.38 4.12 -11.43
CA MET A 402 -22.45 5.57 -11.25
C MET A 402 -22.04 6.00 -9.83
N GLY A 403 -21.29 5.15 -9.12
CA GLY A 403 -20.78 5.51 -7.80
C GLY A 403 -19.99 6.81 -7.84
N GLU A 404 -20.24 7.71 -6.90
CA GLU A 404 -19.49 8.95 -6.69
C GLU A 404 -19.40 9.93 -7.88
N VAL A 405 -20.16 9.75 -8.97
CA VAL A 405 -20.04 10.58 -10.20
C VAL A 405 -20.01 12.08 -9.88
N PHE A 406 -20.85 12.55 -8.94
CA PHE A 406 -20.93 13.96 -8.51
C PHE A 406 -20.64 14.15 -7.01
N CYS A 407 -19.87 13.24 -6.39
CA CYS A 407 -19.41 13.37 -5.01
C CYS A 407 -18.62 14.67 -4.83
N GLU A 408 -18.98 15.50 -3.86
CA GLU A 408 -18.33 16.80 -3.57
C GLU A 408 -18.27 17.76 -4.79
N SER A 409 -19.13 17.53 -5.78
CA SER A 409 -19.14 18.27 -7.05
C SER A 409 -19.95 19.57 -6.99
N GLN A 410 -19.59 20.53 -7.85
CA GLN A 410 -20.36 21.75 -8.07
C GLN A 410 -21.50 21.59 -9.09
N PHE A 411 -21.63 20.39 -9.68
CA PHE A 411 -22.61 20.12 -10.73
C PHE A 411 -24.06 20.29 -10.23
N ASN A 412 -24.85 21.05 -10.99
CA ASN A 412 -26.31 21.20 -10.79
C ASN A 412 -27.06 21.29 -12.12
N GLY A 413 -26.53 20.67 -13.18
CA GLY A 413 -27.15 20.62 -14.51
C GLY A 413 -28.33 19.66 -14.58
N ASP A 414 -29.11 19.74 -15.66
CA ASP A 414 -30.25 18.84 -15.89
C ASP A 414 -29.79 17.45 -16.33
N ILE A 415 -30.18 16.44 -15.57
CA ILE A 415 -29.97 15.00 -15.83
C ILE A 415 -31.29 14.21 -15.70
N SER A 416 -32.43 14.91 -15.70
CA SER A 416 -33.76 14.30 -15.53
C SER A 416 -34.11 13.32 -16.66
N GLY A 417 -33.53 13.53 -17.86
CA GLY A 417 -33.73 12.69 -19.04
C GLY A 417 -32.84 11.45 -19.14
N TRP A 418 -31.93 11.23 -18.19
CA TRP A 418 -31.04 10.07 -18.21
C TRP A 418 -31.80 8.76 -17.99
N ASN A 419 -31.52 7.77 -18.84
CA ASN A 419 -31.99 6.40 -18.63
C ASN A 419 -31.00 5.64 -17.73
N VAL A 420 -31.31 5.55 -16.45
CA VAL A 420 -30.48 4.87 -15.43
C VAL A 420 -30.93 3.44 -15.11
N SER A 421 -31.83 2.86 -15.92
CA SER A 421 -32.41 1.52 -15.66
C SER A 421 -31.41 0.38 -15.60
N SER A 422 -30.19 0.54 -16.13
CA SER A 422 -29.13 -0.49 -16.07
C SER A 422 -28.17 -0.30 -14.87
N VAL A 423 -28.28 0.80 -14.12
CA VAL A 423 -27.36 1.13 -13.03
C VAL A 423 -27.57 0.19 -11.84
N GLN A 424 -26.47 -0.35 -11.32
CA GLN A 424 -26.44 -1.25 -10.15
C GLN A 424 -25.82 -0.55 -8.92
N ASN A 425 -24.82 0.30 -9.14
CA ASN A 425 -24.13 1.05 -8.10
C ASN A 425 -24.39 2.56 -8.24
N MET A 426 -24.99 3.18 -7.22
CA MET A 426 -25.16 4.64 -7.09
C MET A 426 -24.54 5.18 -5.80
N ALA A 427 -23.66 4.41 -5.16
CA ALA A 427 -23.08 4.77 -3.87
C ALA A 427 -22.36 6.12 -3.96
N GLY A 428 -22.67 7.05 -3.05
CA GLY A 428 -22.02 8.35 -2.95
C GLY A 428 -22.24 9.29 -4.13
N MET A 429 -23.13 8.98 -5.08
CA MET A 429 -23.28 9.75 -6.33
C MET A 429 -23.46 11.26 -6.10
N PHE A 430 -24.18 11.67 -5.06
CA PHE A 430 -24.40 13.08 -4.69
C PHE A 430 -23.96 13.40 -3.25
N ARG A 431 -23.01 12.64 -2.68
CA ARG A 431 -22.45 12.93 -1.35
C ARG A 431 -21.83 14.32 -1.33
N SER A 432 -22.19 15.15 -0.36
CA SER A 432 -21.72 16.55 -0.23
C SER A 432 -21.89 17.40 -1.50
N SER A 433 -22.84 17.03 -2.37
CA SER A 433 -23.08 17.71 -3.66
C SER A 433 -23.96 18.95 -3.51
N LYS A 434 -23.86 19.87 -4.49
CA LYS A 434 -24.78 21.00 -4.65
C LYS A 434 -26.02 20.67 -5.49
N PHE A 435 -26.15 19.44 -5.94
CA PHE A 435 -27.23 19.01 -6.82
C PHE A 435 -28.62 19.09 -6.15
N THR A 436 -29.57 19.72 -6.83
CA THR A 436 -30.99 19.83 -6.42
C THR A 436 -31.95 19.56 -7.59
N GLY A 437 -31.46 18.98 -8.68
CA GLY A 437 -32.25 18.74 -9.90
C GLY A 437 -33.32 17.66 -9.73
N ASP A 438 -34.26 17.60 -10.68
CA ASP A 438 -35.33 16.59 -10.69
C ASP A 438 -34.81 15.24 -11.18
N ILE A 439 -34.98 14.20 -10.35
CA ILE A 439 -34.65 12.80 -10.62
C ILE A 439 -35.83 11.86 -10.32
N SER A 440 -37.03 12.42 -10.20
CA SER A 440 -38.25 11.68 -9.82
C SER A 440 -38.63 10.57 -10.80
N LYS A 441 -38.23 10.71 -12.07
CA LYS A 441 -38.55 9.79 -13.17
C LYS A 441 -37.53 8.69 -13.41
N TRP A 442 -36.44 8.67 -12.63
CA TRP A 442 -35.41 7.64 -12.78
C TRP A 442 -35.94 6.26 -12.41
N ASP A 443 -35.69 5.29 -13.28
CA ASP A 443 -35.91 3.87 -12.98
C ASP A 443 -34.68 3.32 -12.26
N VAL A 444 -34.77 3.23 -10.93
CA VAL A 444 -33.70 2.71 -10.06
C VAL A 444 -33.91 1.24 -9.69
N SER A 445 -34.79 0.52 -10.39
CA SER A 445 -35.19 -0.85 -10.02
C SER A 445 -34.07 -1.88 -10.08
N ASN A 446 -32.96 -1.62 -10.76
CA ASN A 446 -31.78 -2.49 -10.79
C ASN A 446 -30.66 -2.09 -9.81
N VAL A 447 -30.83 -1.00 -9.08
CA VAL A 447 -29.82 -0.52 -8.12
C VAL A 447 -29.77 -1.42 -6.90
N THR A 448 -28.57 -1.86 -6.53
CA THR A 448 -28.32 -2.68 -5.33
C THR A 448 -27.63 -1.92 -4.20
N ASP A 449 -26.91 -0.83 -4.53
CA ASP A 449 -26.17 -0.01 -3.57
C ASP A 449 -26.48 1.49 -3.74
N MET A 450 -27.04 2.09 -2.68
CA MET A 450 -27.32 3.53 -2.54
C MET A 450 -26.58 4.13 -1.34
N SER A 451 -25.57 3.44 -0.82
CA SER A 451 -24.80 3.90 0.33
C SER A 451 -24.25 5.30 0.11
N TRP A 452 -24.35 6.19 1.10
CA TRP A 452 -23.86 7.57 1.04
C TRP A 452 -24.47 8.47 -0.05
N MET A 453 -25.46 8.02 -0.83
CA MET A 453 -25.89 8.70 -2.06
C MET A 453 -26.22 10.18 -1.87
N PHE A 454 -26.87 10.55 -0.76
CA PHE A 454 -27.25 11.92 -0.40
C PHE A 454 -26.68 12.37 0.96
N CYS A 455 -25.60 11.73 1.43
CA CYS A 455 -24.92 12.13 2.65
C CYS A 455 -24.43 13.58 2.53
N GLU A 456 -24.73 14.44 3.52
CA GLU A 456 -24.39 15.87 3.54
C GLU A 456 -24.92 16.67 2.33
N SER A 457 -25.90 16.13 1.60
CA SER A 457 -26.47 16.73 0.40
C SER A 457 -27.56 17.76 0.70
N GLN A 458 -27.70 18.74 -0.20
CA GLN A 458 -28.80 19.72 -0.20
C GLN A 458 -30.06 19.20 -0.90
N PHE A 459 -30.02 17.99 -1.46
CA PHE A 459 -31.12 17.40 -2.21
C PHE A 459 -32.38 17.20 -1.33
N ASN A 460 -33.52 17.69 -1.81
CA ASN A 460 -34.83 17.47 -1.20
C ASN A 460 -35.94 17.27 -2.26
N GLY A 461 -35.59 16.66 -3.40
CA GLY A 461 -36.52 16.38 -4.49
C GLY A 461 -37.43 15.18 -4.21
N ASP A 462 -38.49 15.02 -5.02
CA ASP A 462 -39.41 13.89 -4.91
C ASP A 462 -38.77 12.60 -5.45
N ILE A 463 -38.65 11.60 -4.58
CA ILE A 463 -38.19 10.24 -4.89
C ILE A 463 -39.18 9.17 -4.39
N SER A 464 -40.43 9.58 -4.12
CA SER A 464 -41.49 8.73 -3.55
C SER A 464 -41.91 7.57 -4.47
N GLN A 465 -41.69 7.71 -5.78
CA GLN A 465 -42.07 6.72 -6.80
C GLN A 465 -40.94 5.77 -7.19
N TRP A 466 -39.76 5.89 -6.57
CA TRP A 466 -38.65 5.00 -6.85
C TRP A 466 -38.93 3.56 -6.41
N ASN A 467 -38.66 2.60 -7.30
CA ASN A 467 -38.66 1.19 -6.95
C ASN A 467 -37.30 0.79 -6.37
N VAL A 468 -37.21 0.70 -5.04
CA VAL A 468 -35.98 0.32 -4.33
C VAL A 468 -35.95 -1.16 -3.90
N SER A 469 -36.83 -2.01 -4.45
CA SER A 469 -37.00 -3.39 -3.99
C SER A 469 -35.74 -4.27 -4.14
N ASN A 470 -34.78 -3.88 -5.00
CA ASN A 470 -33.53 -4.61 -5.19
C ASN A 470 -32.35 -4.02 -4.38
N VAL A 471 -32.54 -2.90 -3.69
CA VAL A 471 -31.49 -2.26 -2.91
C VAL A 471 -31.17 -3.12 -1.68
N THR A 472 -29.89 -3.36 -1.47
CA THR A 472 -29.38 -4.11 -0.31
C THR A 472 -28.60 -3.23 0.66
N GLN A 473 -27.99 -2.14 0.18
CA GLN A 473 -27.13 -1.25 0.96
C GLN A 473 -27.66 0.20 0.90
N MET A 474 -27.96 0.76 2.07
CA MET A 474 -28.39 2.16 2.26
C MET A 474 -27.59 2.83 3.39
N CYS A 475 -26.38 2.34 3.69
CA CYS A 475 -25.63 2.90 4.80
C CYS A 475 -25.33 4.39 4.54
N CYS A 476 -25.61 5.21 5.55
CA CYS A 476 -25.40 6.64 5.53
C CYS A 476 -26.08 7.40 4.37
N MET A 477 -27.11 6.85 3.74
CA MET A 477 -27.71 7.41 2.51
C MET A 477 -28.14 8.87 2.69
N PHE A 478 -28.69 9.25 3.84
CA PHE A 478 -29.16 10.59 4.18
C PHE A 478 -28.51 11.18 5.44
N THR A 479 -27.34 10.68 5.86
CA THR A 479 -26.61 11.26 7.00
C THR A 479 -26.37 12.75 6.75
N LEU A 480 -26.65 13.61 7.74
CA LEU A 480 -26.49 15.07 7.65
C LEU A 480 -27.24 15.72 6.46
N SER A 481 -28.24 15.05 5.91
CA SER A 481 -29.01 15.52 4.74
C SER A 481 -30.14 16.49 5.13
N HIS A 482 -30.50 17.38 4.21
CA HIS A 482 -31.70 18.21 4.28
C HIS A 482 -32.98 17.52 3.79
N PHE A 483 -32.90 16.24 3.43
CA PHE A 483 -34.03 15.49 2.88
C PHE A 483 -35.18 15.32 3.88
N THR A 484 -36.40 15.67 3.46
CA THR A 484 -37.64 15.53 4.23
C THR A 484 -38.77 14.89 3.40
N GLY A 485 -38.47 14.32 2.23
CA GLY A 485 -39.46 13.79 1.30
C GLY A 485 -40.17 12.52 1.80
N ASP A 486 -41.31 12.19 1.19
CA ASP A 486 -42.07 10.99 1.51
C ASP A 486 -41.45 9.74 0.86
N ILE A 487 -41.07 8.77 1.69
CA ILE A 487 -40.52 7.47 1.31
C ILE A 487 -41.30 6.31 1.96
N SER A 488 -42.50 6.58 2.47
CA SER A 488 -43.36 5.60 3.16
C SER A 488 -43.73 4.38 2.30
N LYS A 489 -43.71 4.54 0.97
CA LYS A 489 -44.08 3.50 -0.01
C LYS A 489 -42.91 2.66 -0.52
N TRP A 490 -41.69 2.94 -0.09
CA TRP A 490 -40.51 2.18 -0.51
C TRP A 490 -40.58 0.73 -0.01
N ASP A 491 -40.32 -0.21 -0.92
CA ASP A 491 -40.11 -1.61 -0.55
C ASP A 491 -38.65 -1.82 -0.14
N VAL A 492 -38.39 -1.77 1.17
CA VAL A 492 -37.06 -1.98 1.75
C VAL A 492 -36.82 -3.44 2.19
N SER A 493 -37.66 -4.38 1.75
CA SER A 493 -37.65 -5.78 2.25
C SER A 493 -36.39 -6.57 1.92
N ASN A 494 -35.54 -6.08 1.00
CA ASN A 494 -34.25 -6.67 0.66
C ASN A 494 -33.04 -5.91 1.23
N VAL A 495 -33.26 -4.78 1.91
CA VAL A 495 -32.18 -4.00 2.52
C VAL A 495 -31.57 -4.77 3.68
N LYS A 496 -30.23 -4.82 3.70
CA LYS A 496 -29.41 -5.49 4.72
C LYS A 496 -28.70 -4.49 5.63
N ASN A 497 -28.36 -3.30 5.12
CA ASN A 497 -27.60 -2.31 5.88
C ASN A 497 -28.27 -0.92 5.80
N MET A 498 -28.71 -0.42 6.97
CA MET A 498 -29.27 0.92 7.19
C MET A 498 -28.45 1.73 8.22
N ARG A 499 -27.20 1.32 8.50
CA ARG A 499 -26.33 2.00 9.46
C ARG A 499 -26.25 3.49 9.13
N CYS A 500 -26.46 4.34 10.13
CA CYS A 500 -26.42 5.80 10.05
C CYS A 500 -27.35 6.44 8.99
N MET A 501 -28.31 5.71 8.40
CA MET A 501 -29.05 6.17 7.21
C MET A 501 -29.64 7.58 7.35
N PHE A 502 -30.13 7.95 8.53
CA PHE A 502 -30.72 9.27 8.85
C PHE A 502 -30.00 10.00 9.99
N GLN A 503 -28.77 9.61 10.33
CA GLN A 503 -27.99 10.25 11.39
C GLN A 503 -27.86 11.75 11.14
N GLU A 504 -28.22 12.57 12.13
CA GLU A 504 -28.19 14.05 12.07
C GLU A 504 -28.94 14.65 10.85
N SER A 505 -29.85 13.89 10.23
CA SER A 505 -30.67 14.35 9.11
C SER A 505 -31.89 15.15 9.59
N GLN A 506 -32.56 15.85 8.68
CA GLN A 506 -33.85 16.53 8.96
C GLN A 506 -35.08 15.62 8.79
N PHE A 507 -34.88 14.34 8.47
CA PHE A 507 -35.97 13.42 8.13
C PHE A 507 -36.84 13.10 9.35
N ASN A 508 -38.16 13.26 9.20
CA ASN A 508 -39.16 12.82 10.18
C ASN A 508 -40.45 12.31 9.49
N GLY A 509 -40.29 11.56 8.39
CA GLY A 509 -41.38 10.94 7.64
C GLY A 509 -41.85 9.63 8.27
N ASP A 510 -43.11 9.26 8.04
CA ASP A 510 -43.68 8.00 8.54
C ASP A 510 -43.16 6.80 7.73
N ILE A 511 -42.44 5.90 8.41
CA ILE A 511 -41.83 4.68 7.87
C ILE A 511 -42.19 3.45 8.72
N GLY A 512 -43.22 3.55 9.57
CA GLY A 512 -43.64 2.45 10.45
C GLY A 512 -44.12 1.21 9.69
N SER A 513 -44.53 1.37 8.42
CA SER A 513 -44.99 0.31 7.52
C SER A 513 -43.87 -0.48 6.83
N TRP A 514 -42.60 -0.06 6.96
CA TRP A 514 -41.48 -0.70 6.29
C TRP A 514 -41.24 -2.14 6.77
N ASN A 515 -40.99 -3.04 5.82
CA ASN A 515 -40.53 -4.39 6.13
C ASN A 515 -39.01 -4.41 6.29
N VAL A 516 -38.52 -4.40 7.53
CA VAL A 516 -37.09 -4.36 7.87
C VAL A 516 -36.51 -5.71 8.31
N SER A 517 -37.22 -6.82 8.07
CA SER A 517 -36.86 -8.15 8.57
C SER A 517 -35.52 -8.70 8.05
N LYS A 518 -35.02 -8.19 6.93
CA LYS A 518 -33.70 -8.56 6.37
C LYS A 518 -32.57 -7.62 6.75
N VAL A 519 -32.85 -6.52 7.44
CA VAL A 519 -31.82 -5.59 7.90
C VAL A 519 -31.00 -6.27 9.01
N ARG A 520 -29.69 -6.07 8.96
CA ARG A 520 -28.70 -6.65 9.88
C ARG A 520 -27.92 -5.59 10.65
N ASP A 521 -27.90 -4.36 10.15
CA ASP A 521 -27.24 -3.23 10.80
C ASP A 521 -28.12 -1.97 10.68
N MET A 522 -28.64 -1.50 11.81
CA MET A 522 -29.38 -0.25 11.99
C MET A 522 -28.67 0.70 12.94
N ARG A 523 -27.39 0.43 13.28
CA ARG A 523 -26.67 1.24 14.26
C ARG A 523 -26.70 2.71 13.87
N TRP A 524 -26.97 3.57 14.84
CA TRP A 524 -26.98 5.03 14.68
C TRP A 524 -27.96 5.58 13.63
N MET A 525 -28.93 4.79 13.15
CA MET A 525 -29.78 5.18 12.02
C MET A 525 -30.49 6.52 12.22
N PHE A 526 -31.00 6.82 13.43
CA PHE A 526 -31.67 8.09 13.76
C PHE A 526 -30.90 8.94 14.78
N CYS A 527 -29.61 8.65 14.97
CA CYS A 527 -28.80 9.35 15.97
C CYS A 527 -28.85 10.87 15.75
N ALA A 528 -29.09 11.64 16.80
CA ALA A 528 -29.18 13.10 16.80
C ALA A 528 -30.14 13.69 15.74
N SER A 529 -31.21 12.96 15.39
CA SER A 529 -32.22 13.38 14.41
C SER A 529 -33.54 13.87 15.05
N PRO A 530 -34.40 14.61 14.34
CA PRO A 530 -35.73 15.00 14.82
C PRO A 530 -36.77 13.87 14.71
N PHE A 531 -36.35 12.65 14.39
CA PHE A 531 -37.24 11.52 14.18
C PHE A 531 -38.01 11.16 15.46
N ASP A 532 -39.34 11.09 15.38
CA ASP A 532 -40.24 10.76 16.51
C ASP A 532 -41.40 9.83 16.11
N ARG A 533 -41.30 9.14 14.97
CA ARG A 533 -42.39 8.32 14.42
C ARG A 533 -42.47 6.93 15.04
N ASP A 534 -43.66 6.36 14.99
CA ASP A 534 -43.94 5.01 15.48
C ASP A 534 -43.27 3.94 14.60
N THR A 535 -42.41 3.13 15.22
CA THR A 535 -41.70 2.01 14.60
C THR A 535 -42.02 0.67 15.30
N SER A 536 -43.06 0.63 16.13
CA SER A 536 -43.45 -0.58 16.90
C SER A 536 -43.87 -1.77 16.02
N GLY A 537 -44.31 -1.49 14.79
CA GLY A 537 -44.68 -2.47 13.78
C GLY A 537 -43.49 -3.16 13.10
N TRP A 538 -42.26 -2.68 13.27
CA TRP A 538 -41.09 -3.26 12.62
C TRP A 538 -40.81 -4.68 13.12
N ASN A 539 -40.66 -5.61 12.18
CA ASN A 539 -40.13 -6.94 12.44
C ASN A 539 -38.62 -6.91 12.20
N ILE A 540 -37.85 -6.89 13.29
CA ILE A 540 -36.39 -6.76 13.26
C ILE A 540 -35.80 -8.12 13.60
N ASP A 541 -34.81 -8.54 12.82
CA ASP A 541 -34.04 -9.77 13.08
C ASP A 541 -33.36 -9.68 14.45
N ASP A 542 -33.41 -10.73 15.25
CA ASP A 542 -32.87 -10.71 16.63
C ASP A 542 -31.35 -10.49 16.67
N LEU A 543 -30.63 -10.74 15.57
CA LEU A 543 -29.19 -10.49 15.43
C LEU A 543 -28.90 -9.12 14.79
N CYS A 544 -29.91 -8.32 14.51
CA CYS A 544 -29.72 -6.98 13.96
C CYS A 544 -29.02 -6.08 14.99
N LEU A 545 -27.95 -5.42 14.56
CA LEU A 545 -27.26 -4.44 15.39
C LEU A 545 -28.08 -3.15 15.46
N VAL A 546 -28.54 -2.79 16.66
CA VAL A 546 -29.39 -1.61 16.93
C VAL A 546 -28.73 -0.60 17.88
N ASP A 547 -27.44 -0.75 18.17
CA ASP A 547 -26.71 0.17 19.06
C ASP A 547 -26.81 1.62 18.55
N GLY A 548 -27.18 2.54 19.44
CA GLY A 548 -27.33 3.95 19.12
C GLY A 548 -28.46 4.29 18.14
N LEU A 549 -29.38 3.35 17.84
CA LEU A 549 -30.46 3.52 16.85
C LEU A 549 -31.20 4.86 17.00
N PHE A 550 -31.51 5.24 18.24
CA PHE A 550 -32.25 6.47 18.58
C PHE A 550 -31.45 7.46 19.42
N GLU A 551 -30.14 7.28 19.58
CA GLU A 551 -29.33 8.10 20.49
C GLU A 551 -29.43 9.60 20.16
N ASP A 552 -29.66 10.45 21.14
CA ASP A 552 -29.87 11.90 21.02
C ASP A 552 -31.05 12.34 20.10
N SER A 553 -31.89 11.40 19.66
CA SER A 553 -33.03 11.70 18.78
C SER A 553 -34.23 12.29 19.52
N ALA A 554 -35.22 12.82 18.78
CA ALA A 554 -36.50 13.22 19.35
C ALA A 554 -37.29 12.02 19.92
N PHE A 555 -37.17 10.85 19.30
CA PHE A 555 -37.73 9.57 19.77
C PHE A 555 -37.21 9.20 21.15
N GLU A 556 -35.91 9.33 21.40
CA GLU A 556 -35.34 9.12 22.75
C GLU A 556 -35.87 10.15 23.75
N LYS A 557 -35.87 11.43 23.39
CA LYS A 557 -36.34 12.52 24.26
C LYS A 557 -37.82 12.40 24.63
N SER A 558 -38.63 11.72 23.81
CA SER A 558 -40.04 11.43 24.09
C SER A 558 -40.24 10.40 25.20
N GLY A 559 -39.22 9.60 25.52
CA GLY A 559 -39.30 8.47 26.44
C GLY A 559 -39.74 7.14 25.79
N ALA A 560 -40.11 7.13 24.51
CA ALA A 560 -40.59 5.94 23.79
C ALA A 560 -39.52 4.85 23.60
N VAL A 561 -38.23 5.18 23.69
CA VAL A 561 -37.12 4.20 23.53
C VAL A 561 -37.23 3.05 24.52
N LYS A 562 -37.65 3.31 25.77
CA LYS A 562 -37.78 2.26 26.77
C LYS A 562 -38.84 1.24 26.38
N ASP A 563 -40.01 1.70 25.95
CA ASP A 563 -41.10 0.82 25.54
C ASP A 563 -40.77 0.07 24.25
N TRP A 564 -40.13 0.76 23.30
CA TRP A 564 -39.64 0.15 22.07
C TRP A 564 -38.61 -0.96 22.35
N MET A 565 -37.62 -0.66 23.20
CA MET A 565 -36.57 -1.62 23.56
C MET A 565 -37.15 -2.81 24.32
N ASN A 566 -38.13 -2.59 25.19
CA ASN A 566 -38.84 -3.67 25.87
C ASN A 566 -39.54 -4.61 24.87
N VAL A 567 -40.28 -4.05 23.90
CA VAL A 567 -40.96 -4.86 22.88
C VAL A 567 -39.94 -5.64 22.02
N PHE A 568 -38.86 -4.99 21.60
CA PHE A 568 -37.79 -5.62 20.83
C PHE A 568 -37.14 -6.77 21.62
N ASN A 569 -36.69 -6.50 22.84
CA ASN A 569 -36.06 -7.46 23.73
C ASN A 569 -36.97 -8.64 24.09
N LEU A 570 -38.27 -8.41 24.31
CA LEU A 570 -39.24 -9.50 24.55
C LEU A 570 -39.36 -10.44 23.34
N ARG A 571 -39.30 -9.91 22.10
CA ARG A 571 -39.32 -10.77 20.90
C ARG A 571 -38.06 -11.62 20.81
N ARG A 572 -36.89 -11.06 21.13
CA ARG A 572 -35.61 -11.82 21.16
C ARG A 572 -35.67 -12.98 22.15
N ILE A 573 -36.23 -12.73 23.33
CA ILE A 573 -36.48 -13.77 24.32
C ILE A 573 -37.44 -14.83 23.78
N GLU A 574 -38.51 -14.43 23.08
CA GLU A 574 -39.48 -15.37 22.50
C GLU A 574 -38.84 -16.25 21.41
N HIS A 575 -38.01 -15.69 20.52
CA HIS A 575 -37.31 -16.45 19.48
C HIS A 575 -36.20 -17.36 20.04
N ALA A 576 -35.64 -17.01 21.19
CA ALA A 576 -34.69 -17.86 21.90
C ALA A 576 -35.36 -19.05 22.61
N LYS A 577 -36.69 -19.12 22.65
CA LYS A 577 -37.39 -20.27 23.23
C LYS A 577 -37.33 -21.49 22.31
N ASN A 578 -37.05 -22.63 22.92
CA ASN A 578 -37.25 -23.93 22.26
C ASN A 578 -38.75 -24.28 22.19
N PRO A 579 -39.14 -25.38 21.50
CA PRO A 579 -40.55 -25.80 21.40
C PRO A 579 -41.25 -26.06 22.75
N ASP A 580 -40.50 -26.32 23.82
CA ASP A 580 -41.02 -26.50 25.18
C ASP A 580 -41.19 -25.17 25.94
N GLY A 581 -40.89 -24.04 25.31
CA GLY A 581 -41.03 -22.69 25.86
C GLY A 581 -39.89 -22.26 26.79
N LYS A 582 -38.80 -23.03 26.89
CA LYS A 582 -37.61 -22.67 27.66
C LYS A 582 -36.69 -21.78 26.82
N ILE A 583 -36.16 -20.72 27.41
CA ILE A 583 -35.13 -19.88 26.77
C ILE A 583 -33.84 -20.68 26.73
N VAL A 584 -33.27 -20.92 25.55
CA VAL A 584 -32.07 -21.75 25.39
C VAL A 584 -30.93 -20.93 24.80
N ALA A 585 -29.82 -20.84 25.53
CA ALA A 585 -28.57 -20.32 24.99
C ALA A 585 -27.88 -21.41 24.17
N ASN A 586 -27.47 -21.10 22.95
CA ASN A 586 -26.90 -22.09 22.02
C ASN A 586 -25.37 -22.12 22.04
N ASP A 587 -24.75 -20.99 22.38
CA ASP A 587 -23.32 -20.79 22.46
C ASP A 587 -23.02 -19.57 23.37
N ASN A 588 -21.73 -19.24 23.53
CA ASN A 588 -21.27 -18.12 24.33
C ASN A 588 -21.85 -16.77 23.85
N ALA A 589 -21.91 -16.55 22.54
CA ALA A 589 -22.35 -15.28 21.97
C ALA A 589 -23.86 -15.07 22.19
N HIS A 590 -24.65 -16.12 21.97
CA HIS A 590 -26.08 -16.12 22.24
C HIS A 590 -26.35 -15.92 23.74
N LEU A 591 -25.59 -16.58 24.62
CA LEU A 591 -25.73 -16.40 26.06
C LEU A 591 -25.47 -14.95 26.49
N ARG A 592 -24.38 -14.33 26.02
CA ARG A 592 -24.07 -12.91 26.32
C ARG A 592 -25.19 -11.99 25.91
N GLU A 593 -25.78 -12.25 24.75
CA GLU A 593 -26.87 -11.45 24.22
C GLU A 593 -28.14 -11.58 25.07
N LEU A 594 -28.51 -12.81 25.44
CA LEU A 594 -29.63 -13.06 26.34
C LEU A 594 -29.42 -12.43 27.73
N ILE A 595 -28.21 -12.50 28.27
CA ILE A 595 -27.85 -11.84 29.53
C ILE A 595 -28.04 -10.33 29.43
N LYS A 596 -27.53 -9.70 28.37
CA LYS A 596 -27.68 -8.26 28.12
C LYS A 596 -29.17 -7.88 28.06
N VAL A 597 -29.95 -8.63 27.28
CA VAL A 597 -31.40 -8.45 27.13
C VAL A 597 -32.13 -8.57 28.47
N MET A 598 -31.80 -9.59 29.27
CA MET A 598 -32.42 -9.81 30.58
C MET A 598 -32.09 -8.70 31.58
N ILE A 599 -30.86 -8.21 31.59
CA ILE A 599 -30.43 -7.09 32.43
C ILE A 599 -31.14 -5.80 32.01
N GLU A 600 -31.29 -5.54 30.72
CA GLU A 600 -32.00 -4.36 30.21
C GLU A 600 -33.49 -4.37 30.60
N LEU A 601 -34.13 -5.55 30.58
CA LEU A 601 -35.54 -5.71 30.95
C LEU A 601 -35.78 -5.64 32.47
N ASN A 602 -34.89 -6.24 33.26
CA ASN A 602 -35.18 -6.56 34.66
C ASN A 602 -34.17 -5.97 35.67
N GLY A 603 -33.15 -5.25 35.20
CA GLY A 603 -32.07 -4.69 36.01
C GLY A 603 -30.94 -5.68 36.31
N PHE A 604 -29.91 -5.19 37.00
CA PHE A 604 -28.69 -5.97 37.29
C PHE A 604 -28.90 -7.14 38.26
N ASP A 605 -29.98 -7.13 39.05
CA ASP A 605 -30.31 -8.18 40.02
C ASP A 605 -31.28 -9.24 39.46
N CYS A 606 -31.45 -9.30 38.14
CA CYS A 606 -32.43 -10.18 37.50
C CYS A 606 -32.10 -11.67 37.63
N ASP A 607 -33.13 -12.50 37.81
CA ASP A 607 -32.97 -13.96 37.83
C ASP A 607 -32.70 -14.48 36.40
N LEU A 608 -31.51 -15.01 36.20
CA LEU A 608 -31.06 -15.58 34.92
C LEU A 608 -31.20 -17.11 34.88
N ASN A 609 -31.71 -17.75 35.94
CA ASN A 609 -31.99 -19.20 35.93
C ASN A 609 -33.06 -19.59 34.92
N VAL A 610 -33.79 -18.63 34.35
CA VAL A 610 -34.72 -18.84 33.24
C VAL A 610 -34.04 -19.22 31.92
N ILE A 611 -32.73 -18.98 31.80
CA ILE A 611 -31.92 -19.35 30.63
C ILE A 611 -31.35 -20.74 30.83
N ASP A 612 -31.72 -21.67 29.95
CA ASP A 612 -31.08 -22.97 29.84
C ASP A 612 -29.72 -22.81 29.14
N VAL A 613 -28.66 -23.04 29.92
CA VAL A 613 -27.27 -22.92 29.47
C VAL A 613 -26.63 -24.26 29.12
N SER A 614 -27.40 -25.36 29.11
CA SER A 614 -26.84 -26.72 28.96
C SER A 614 -26.17 -26.99 27.62
N ASN A 615 -26.43 -26.18 26.58
CA ASN A 615 -25.76 -26.26 25.29
C ASN A 615 -24.46 -25.44 25.20
N VAL A 616 -24.16 -24.60 26.21
CA VAL A 616 -23.02 -23.69 26.19
C VAL A 616 -21.79 -24.40 26.73
N THR A 617 -20.76 -24.56 25.90
CA THR A 617 -19.47 -25.17 26.30
C THR A 617 -18.42 -24.14 26.70
N ASP A 618 -18.55 -22.89 26.23
CA ASP A 618 -17.65 -21.78 26.56
C ASP A 618 -18.44 -20.67 27.27
N MET A 619 -18.06 -20.37 28.51
CA MET A 619 -18.61 -19.28 29.33
C MET A 619 -17.55 -18.20 29.63
N SER A 620 -16.48 -18.15 28.85
CA SER A 620 -15.44 -17.15 28.99
C SER A 620 -16.04 -15.74 28.96
N ALA A 621 -15.61 -14.92 29.92
CA ALA A 621 -15.90 -13.49 30.06
C ALA A 621 -17.38 -13.05 29.98
N ILE A 622 -18.37 -13.92 30.21
CA ILE A 622 -19.79 -13.56 30.07
C ILE A 622 -20.27 -12.49 31.09
N PHE A 623 -19.61 -12.38 32.25
CA PHE A 623 -19.84 -11.32 33.25
C PHE A 623 -18.60 -10.45 33.49
N TYR A 624 -17.65 -10.41 32.55
CA TYR A 624 -16.43 -9.62 32.67
C TYR A 624 -16.73 -8.14 32.90
N LYS A 625 -16.25 -7.58 34.02
CA LYS A 625 -16.53 -6.20 34.47
C LYS A 625 -18.02 -5.83 34.55
N SER A 626 -18.89 -6.83 34.69
CA SER A 626 -20.33 -6.62 34.76
C SER A 626 -20.77 -6.14 36.14
N GLN A 627 -21.82 -5.31 36.19
CA GLN A 627 -22.52 -4.93 37.43
C GLN A 627 -23.60 -5.94 37.84
N PHE A 628 -23.81 -7.01 37.05
CA PHE A 628 -24.78 -8.06 37.34
C PHE A 628 -24.58 -8.68 38.73
N ASN A 629 -25.66 -8.83 39.49
CA ASN A 629 -25.69 -9.50 40.79
C ASN A 629 -26.96 -10.35 41.02
N GLY A 630 -27.65 -10.75 39.96
CA GLY A 630 -28.85 -11.59 40.04
C GLY A 630 -28.57 -13.08 40.23
N ASP A 631 -29.61 -13.91 40.30
CA ASP A 631 -29.49 -15.35 40.58
C ASP A 631 -29.13 -16.15 39.32
N ILE A 632 -28.11 -17.01 39.45
CA ILE A 632 -27.61 -17.98 38.46
C ILE A 632 -27.32 -19.36 39.09
N SER A 633 -27.77 -19.57 40.33
CA SER A 633 -27.44 -20.77 41.13
C SER A 633 -27.91 -22.09 40.51
N GLN A 634 -28.95 -22.05 39.67
CA GLN A 634 -29.57 -23.23 39.05
C GLN A 634 -29.02 -23.55 37.65
N TRP A 635 -28.04 -22.81 37.16
CA TRP A 635 -27.40 -23.10 35.88
C TRP A 635 -26.72 -24.48 35.88
N ASN A 636 -27.09 -25.32 34.92
CA ASN A 636 -26.39 -26.58 34.67
C ASN A 636 -25.15 -26.35 33.82
N VAL A 637 -24.01 -26.19 34.48
CA VAL A 637 -22.71 -25.93 33.83
C VAL A 637 -21.87 -27.18 33.57
N SER A 638 -22.45 -28.39 33.74
CA SER A 638 -21.71 -29.65 33.58
C SER A 638 -21.11 -29.87 32.19
N ASN A 639 -21.61 -29.20 31.15
CA ASN A 639 -21.06 -29.28 29.79
C ASN A 639 -20.01 -28.19 29.48
N VAL A 640 -19.75 -27.26 30.40
CA VAL A 640 -18.83 -26.14 30.18
C VAL A 640 -17.39 -26.63 30.29
N THR A 641 -16.56 -26.25 29.32
CA THR A 641 -15.14 -26.58 29.26
C THR A 641 -14.25 -25.35 29.47
N CYS A 642 -14.75 -24.13 29.24
CA CYS A 642 -14.00 -22.88 29.40
C CYS A 642 -14.79 -21.84 30.23
N MET A 643 -14.16 -21.28 31.26
CA MET A 643 -14.69 -20.22 32.13
C MET A 643 -13.68 -19.06 32.33
N ASN A 644 -12.73 -18.90 31.40
CA ASN A 644 -11.70 -17.86 31.47
C ASN A 644 -12.31 -16.47 31.71
N ARG A 645 -11.87 -15.77 32.75
CA ARG A 645 -12.32 -14.41 33.12
C ARG A 645 -13.83 -14.23 33.26
N MET A 646 -14.60 -15.30 33.46
CA MET A 646 -16.07 -15.26 33.49
C MET A 646 -16.62 -14.15 34.40
N PHE A 647 -16.06 -14.00 35.61
CA PHE A 647 -16.46 -13.00 36.60
C PHE A 647 -15.38 -11.94 36.88
N ALA A 648 -14.32 -11.87 36.08
CA ALA A 648 -13.20 -10.98 36.39
C ALA A 648 -13.66 -9.51 36.40
N GLY A 649 -13.37 -8.80 37.49
CA GLY A 649 -13.83 -7.44 37.74
C GLY A 649 -15.34 -7.26 37.92
N SER A 650 -16.12 -8.35 38.04
CA SER A 650 -17.58 -8.29 38.18
C SER A 650 -18.04 -7.96 39.61
N SER A 651 -19.26 -7.42 39.73
CA SER A 651 -19.90 -7.12 41.02
C SER A 651 -20.57 -8.33 41.69
N PHE A 652 -20.69 -9.46 40.97
CA PHE A 652 -21.43 -10.65 41.41
C PHE A 652 -20.91 -11.22 42.74
N ASP A 653 -21.82 -11.55 43.67
CA ASP A 653 -21.50 -12.10 44.99
C ASP A 653 -22.37 -13.31 45.42
N GLY A 654 -23.13 -13.87 44.46
CA GLY A 654 -24.04 -15.00 44.66
C GLY A 654 -23.33 -16.34 44.90
N ASP A 655 -24.07 -17.30 45.47
CA ASP A 655 -23.56 -18.63 45.78
C ASP A 655 -23.64 -19.57 44.57
N ILE A 656 -22.48 -19.98 44.08
CA ILE A 656 -22.29 -20.96 42.98
C ILE A 656 -21.46 -22.17 43.44
N SER A 657 -21.44 -22.44 44.74
CA SER A 657 -20.66 -23.55 45.33
C SER A 657 -21.12 -24.94 44.89
N HIS A 658 -22.35 -25.06 44.39
CA HIS A 658 -22.99 -26.32 43.99
C HIS A 658 -22.80 -26.67 42.51
N TRP A 659 -22.18 -25.80 41.72
CA TRP A 659 -21.95 -26.04 40.29
C TRP A 659 -21.01 -27.24 40.05
N ASP A 660 -21.41 -28.14 39.14
CA ASP A 660 -20.54 -29.21 38.65
C ASP A 660 -19.61 -28.67 37.56
N VAL A 661 -18.36 -28.39 37.96
CA VAL A 661 -17.31 -27.85 37.10
C VAL A 661 -16.31 -28.93 36.66
N SER A 662 -16.63 -30.21 36.81
CA SER A 662 -15.69 -31.32 36.57
C SER A 662 -15.16 -31.40 35.13
N ASN A 663 -15.87 -30.82 34.17
CA ASN A 663 -15.47 -30.76 32.76
C ASN A 663 -14.75 -29.46 32.35
N VAL A 664 -14.59 -28.49 33.25
CA VAL A 664 -13.91 -27.22 32.95
C VAL A 664 -12.40 -27.45 32.91
N VAL A 665 -11.79 -27.20 31.77
CA VAL A 665 -10.34 -27.36 31.53
C VAL A 665 -9.60 -26.02 31.46
N GLU A 666 -10.31 -24.93 31.17
CA GLU A 666 -9.76 -23.57 31.11
C GLU A 666 -10.50 -22.65 32.09
N MET A 667 -9.80 -22.13 33.10
CA MET A 667 -10.39 -21.33 34.18
C MET A 667 -9.49 -20.15 34.62
N GLU A 668 -8.69 -19.64 33.69
CA GLU A 668 -7.73 -18.56 33.93
C GLU A 668 -8.44 -17.26 34.36
N ASP A 669 -7.91 -16.64 35.42
CA ASP A 669 -8.37 -15.34 35.94
C ASP A 669 -9.89 -15.27 36.21
N MET A 670 -10.59 -16.39 36.42
CA MET A 670 -12.07 -16.43 36.44
C MET A 670 -12.68 -15.41 37.40
N PHE A 671 -12.09 -15.24 38.59
CA PHE A 671 -12.56 -14.32 39.63
C PHE A 671 -11.67 -13.09 39.83
N TYR A 672 -10.67 -12.85 38.98
CA TYR A 672 -9.66 -11.80 39.19
C TYR A 672 -10.29 -10.42 39.34
N GLY A 673 -10.07 -9.77 40.48
CA GLY A 673 -10.61 -8.46 40.82
C GLY A 673 -12.13 -8.42 41.03
N SER A 674 -12.79 -9.57 41.19
CA SER A 674 -14.25 -9.65 41.39
C SER A 674 -14.67 -9.41 42.84
N THR A 675 -15.97 -9.15 43.07
CA THR A 675 -16.55 -9.12 44.42
C THR A 675 -16.41 -10.46 45.15
N LEU A 676 -16.61 -11.60 44.47
CA LEU A 676 -16.41 -12.93 45.08
C LEU A 676 -14.98 -13.12 45.62
N GLU A 677 -13.97 -12.65 44.89
CA GLU A 677 -12.57 -12.69 45.33
C GLU A 677 -12.32 -11.76 46.51
N THR A 678 -12.69 -10.48 46.37
CA THR A 678 -12.40 -9.45 47.39
C THR A 678 -13.18 -9.65 48.69
N SER A 679 -14.35 -10.30 48.63
CA SER A 679 -15.17 -10.66 49.81
C SER A 679 -14.83 -12.01 50.42
N GLY A 680 -13.91 -12.78 49.82
CA GLY A 680 -13.51 -14.10 50.30
C GLY A 680 -14.57 -15.20 50.10
N LYS A 681 -15.57 -14.97 49.25
CA LYS A 681 -16.68 -15.89 48.94
C LYS A 681 -16.39 -16.84 47.77
N ILE A 682 -15.15 -16.93 47.30
CA ILE A 682 -14.76 -17.85 46.22
C ILE A 682 -15.14 -19.31 46.59
N PRO A 683 -15.86 -20.04 45.71
CA PRO A 683 -16.20 -21.45 45.91
C PRO A 683 -14.99 -22.36 46.18
N ALA A 684 -15.20 -23.44 46.95
CA ALA A 684 -14.13 -24.38 47.29
C ALA A 684 -13.53 -25.06 46.06
N TRP A 685 -14.35 -25.42 45.06
CA TRP A 685 -13.92 -26.10 43.83
C TRP A 685 -12.94 -25.27 42.98
N TYR A 686 -12.92 -23.93 43.12
CA TYR A 686 -11.95 -23.06 42.42
C TYR A 686 -10.56 -23.12 43.05
N LYS A 687 -10.48 -23.36 44.36
CA LYS A 687 -9.20 -23.47 45.07
C LYS A 687 -8.53 -24.81 44.80
N GLU A 688 -9.30 -25.83 44.42
CA GLU A 688 -8.83 -27.17 44.10
C GLU A 688 -8.32 -27.31 42.65
N SER A 689 -8.66 -26.37 41.76
CA SER A 689 -8.30 -26.37 40.32
C SER A 689 -7.06 -25.52 39.97
N CYS A 690 -6.52 -24.75 40.93
CA CYS A 690 -5.33 -23.90 40.77
C CYS A 690 -4.03 -24.48 41.38
N PHE A 691 -3.94 -25.82 41.53
CA PHE A 691 -2.71 -26.53 41.94
C PHE A 691 -2.34 -27.66 40.99
#